data_AF-A0A1D7V1E9-F1
#
_entry.id   AF-A0A1D7V1E9-F1
#
_cell.length_a   1.000
_cell.length_b   1.000
_cell.length_c   1.000
_cell.angle_alpha   90.00
_cell.angle_beta   90.00
_cell.angle_gamma   90.00
#
_symmetry.space_group_name_H-M   'P 1'
#
loop_
_entity.id
_entity.type
_entity.pdbx_description
1 polymer ?
#
loop_
_entity_poly.entity_id
_entity_poly.type
_entity_poly.pdbx_seq_one_letter_code
_entity_poly.pdbx_strand_id
1 'polypeptide(L)'
;MFRTFKNILFFLSILGCFSLSAQKNNTINFDSELYAQIVRQSGHQYSAILKSRKVLKDHNHWKKPIDAAFRKLADSSGNPSFPIVYNVIQDNSFNAFAMAGGQFCINSGTLDILDQVIANSESDAKDKINFYRERYIAGVLSHELSHYYNKHTFNSVKKFYQLKENPTSEAVLDNLKFSQEQEVDADQTGFQLLNKAGYGGEYMIRTLELMSDIDNQYKEYIVSKKLDKVSPESMTSLYFTSHPSPNDRLSRFSGDKQELYSMLATLEKTYDDIQFGKNLDQAKSNIEKALSKFPGNTHLEKSYAVCLHKIWMASASNDDLKLKPVIDMPSFRDSMVFPGGLRKRAVMRTIPGNQAAYEKAKEAYKKVILKTDDPYFISNYAVLLSYSTEENDMNVAKSLAGNTVRAENSIPLANNLGIVFYWTDDQEKSLEVFKSVASMVDKRVQSFGEKAKTNPEIQAYLQGIGNSIRQKTQLDPDYVYENFTPILNYVLLESYKAKTPQTKQLAMYYLENYDSSSGWAKHLAEFHGITLPDPSQATKQNVFKVGGVGPGDKLEDLLKLWGKPDKIQVDKSSGSEFYIYNKKETSFLLSIGSVLQVNVYGDNSPGIDKGVSIGSDRGSAERVFGKQFQKSGPYLGYTQNGNAFVKYRKNRVDQIILQ
;
A
#
# COMPACT_ATOMS: atom_id res chain seq x y z
N MET A 1 22.91 -68.66 31.54
CA MET A 1 23.73 -67.42 31.60
C MET A 1 24.70 -67.48 30.40
N PHE A 2 24.76 -66.40 29.62
CA PHE A 2 25.70 -66.11 28.52
C PHE A 2 25.60 -66.81 27.14
N ARG A 3 25.43 -65.94 26.15
CA ARG A 3 25.57 -66.11 24.69
C ARG A 3 27.03 -66.43 24.29
N THR A 4 27.22 -67.09 23.13
CA THR A 4 28.03 -66.56 22.00
C THR A 4 27.96 -67.42 20.72
N PHE A 5 27.45 -66.79 19.65
CA PHE A 5 27.90 -66.75 18.24
C PHE A 5 28.65 -67.92 17.54
N LYS A 6 28.13 -68.32 16.36
CA LYS A 6 28.83 -68.15 15.05
C LYS A 6 27.90 -68.43 13.85
N ASN A 7 27.89 -67.50 12.89
CA ASN A 7 27.28 -67.60 11.56
C ASN A 7 28.25 -68.27 10.55
N ILE A 8 27.70 -68.87 9.48
CA ILE A 8 28.16 -68.97 8.06
C ILE A 8 27.49 -70.22 7.44
N LEU A 9 27.03 -70.35 6.19
CA LEU A 9 26.45 -69.53 5.11
C LEU A 9 26.20 -70.51 3.92
N PHE A 10 25.40 -70.12 2.90
CA PHE A 10 25.16 -70.74 1.57
C PHE A 10 24.17 -71.93 1.44
N PHE A 11 23.28 -72.06 0.43
CA PHE A 11 22.62 -71.19 -0.59
C PHE A 11 21.67 -72.09 -1.45
N LEU A 12 20.74 -71.46 -2.20
CA LEU A 12 19.84 -71.96 -3.29
C LEU A 12 18.57 -72.72 -2.85
N SER A 13 17.36 -72.48 -3.39
CA SER A 13 16.95 -71.87 -4.68
C SER A 13 15.47 -71.42 -4.72
N ILE A 14 15.25 -70.26 -5.35
CA ILE A 14 14.20 -69.86 -6.32
C ILE A 14 12.72 -70.03 -5.94
N LEU A 15 12.04 -68.87 -5.74
CA LEU A 15 10.65 -68.68 -6.20
C LEU A 15 10.34 -67.18 -6.43
N GLY A 16 10.09 -66.86 -7.71
CA GLY A 16 9.09 -65.90 -8.20
C GLY A 16 9.16 -64.43 -7.73
N CYS A 17 9.84 -63.60 -8.52
CA CYS A 17 9.66 -62.15 -8.51
C CYS A 17 8.24 -61.77 -8.97
N PHE A 18 7.43 -61.22 -8.07
CA PHE A 18 6.47 -60.16 -8.40
C PHE A 18 6.75 -58.98 -7.46
N SER A 19 7.73 -58.15 -7.83
CA SER A 19 7.85 -56.82 -7.26
C SER A 19 6.69 -55.99 -7.81
N LEU A 20 5.63 -55.86 -7.02
CA LEU A 20 4.71 -54.73 -7.08
C LEU A 20 5.58 -53.48 -6.98
N SER A 21 5.85 -52.84 -8.11
CA SER A 21 6.39 -51.49 -8.13
C SER A 21 5.35 -50.61 -7.44
N ALA A 22 5.56 -50.32 -6.16
CA ALA A 22 4.94 -49.20 -5.52
C ALA A 22 5.36 -47.97 -6.32
N GLN A 23 4.48 -47.52 -7.22
CA GLN A 23 4.57 -46.21 -7.85
C GLN A 23 4.74 -45.22 -6.71
N LYS A 24 5.93 -44.61 -6.60
CA LYS A 24 6.14 -43.47 -5.71
C LYS A 24 5.05 -42.47 -6.05
N ASN A 25 4.06 -42.34 -5.16
CA ASN A 25 3.16 -41.20 -5.16
C ASN A 25 4.05 -39.98 -4.94
N ASN A 26 4.50 -39.36 -6.02
CA ASN A 26 5.12 -38.05 -5.99
C ASN A 26 4.03 -37.08 -5.55
N THR A 27 3.87 -36.91 -4.25
CA THR A 27 3.08 -35.83 -3.67
C THR A 27 3.55 -34.53 -4.31
N ILE A 28 2.64 -33.88 -5.04
CA ILE A 28 2.92 -32.62 -5.70
C ILE A 28 3.18 -31.58 -4.61
N ASN A 29 4.42 -31.07 -4.54
CA ASN A 29 4.78 -30.02 -3.60
C ASN A 29 4.39 -28.66 -4.21
N PHE A 30 3.20 -28.17 -3.83
CA PHE A 30 2.65 -26.89 -4.29
C PHE A 30 3.61 -25.73 -4.05
N ASP A 31 4.15 -25.60 -2.84
CA ASP A 31 5.07 -24.52 -2.46
C ASP A 31 6.29 -24.48 -3.39
N SER A 32 6.80 -25.65 -3.79
CA SER A 32 7.94 -25.74 -4.69
C SER A 32 7.61 -25.27 -6.11
N GLU A 33 6.44 -25.61 -6.64
CA GLU A 33 6.02 -25.14 -7.98
C GLU A 33 5.68 -23.66 -7.96
N LEU A 34 5.00 -23.18 -6.92
CA LEU A 34 4.71 -21.76 -6.75
C LEU A 34 6.00 -20.94 -6.68
N TYR A 35 6.98 -21.38 -5.88
CA TYR A 35 8.29 -20.72 -5.85
C TYR A 35 8.98 -20.73 -7.21
N ALA A 36 8.97 -21.86 -7.91
CA ALA A 36 9.57 -21.98 -9.24
C ALA A 36 8.91 -21.04 -10.27
N GLN A 37 7.58 -20.89 -10.21
CA GLN A 37 6.86 -19.94 -11.05
C GLN A 37 7.25 -18.49 -10.76
N ILE A 38 7.31 -18.09 -9.49
CA ILE A 38 7.72 -16.73 -9.11
C ILE A 38 9.14 -16.44 -9.61
N VAL A 39 10.07 -17.41 -9.51
CA VAL A 39 11.43 -17.29 -10.04
C VAL A 39 11.46 -17.11 -11.56
N ARG A 40 10.61 -17.84 -12.31
CA ARG A 40 10.50 -17.68 -13.78
C ARG A 40 9.92 -16.31 -14.15
N GLN A 41 8.88 -15.86 -13.46
CA GLN A 41 8.24 -14.57 -13.66
C GLN A 41 9.17 -13.40 -13.35
N SER A 42 10.03 -13.53 -12.33
CA SER A 42 10.99 -12.49 -11.99
C SER A 42 11.97 -12.18 -13.12
N GLY A 43 12.32 -13.17 -13.95
CA GLY A 43 13.16 -12.96 -15.13
C GLY A 43 12.49 -12.08 -16.19
N HIS A 44 11.17 -12.20 -16.36
CA HIS A 44 10.40 -11.33 -17.24
C HIS A 44 10.32 -9.90 -16.68
N GLN A 45 9.98 -9.76 -15.39
CA GLN A 45 9.93 -8.46 -14.70
C GLN A 45 11.27 -7.74 -14.76
N TYR A 46 12.37 -8.45 -14.51
CA TYR A 46 13.72 -7.93 -14.66
C TYR A 46 13.97 -7.40 -16.06
N SER A 47 13.63 -8.20 -17.09
CA SER A 47 13.78 -7.79 -18.49
C SER A 47 12.93 -6.57 -18.85
N ALA A 48 11.74 -6.42 -18.26
CA ALA A 48 10.88 -5.26 -18.46
C ALA A 48 11.50 -3.99 -17.85
N ILE A 49 12.08 -4.08 -16.65
CA ILE A 49 12.78 -2.98 -15.99
C ILE A 49 13.99 -2.52 -16.83
N LEU A 50 14.80 -3.46 -17.32
CA LEU A 50 15.97 -3.13 -18.14
C LEU A 50 15.60 -2.51 -19.50
N LYS A 51 14.36 -2.70 -19.98
CA LYS A 51 13.84 -2.04 -21.19
C LYS A 51 13.28 -0.66 -20.92
N SER A 52 12.70 -0.44 -19.74
CA SER A 52 12.09 0.83 -19.36
C SER A 52 13.09 1.84 -18.78
N ARG A 53 14.27 1.37 -18.34
CA ARG A 53 15.33 2.20 -17.76
C ARG A 53 16.63 2.09 -18.55
N LYS A 54 17.43 3.16 -18.55
CA LYS A 54 18.78 3.13 -19.11
C LYS A 54 19.71 2.32 -18.20
N VAL A 55 20.28 1.25 -18.74
CA VAL A 55 21.28 0.42 -18.03
C VAL A 55 22.67 1.03 -18.18
N LEU A 56 23.41 1.12 -17.07
CA LEU A 56 24.78 1.61 -17.01
C LEU A 56 25.74 0.43 -16.87
N LYS A 57 26.76 0.38 -17.74
CA LYS A 57 27.80 -0.67 -17.69
C LYS A 57 28.67 -0.54 -16.43
N ASP A 58 28.93 0.70 -16.03
CA ASP A 58 29.60 1.10 -14.80
C ASP A 58 29.12 2.52 -14.48
N HIS A 59 29.22 2.91 -13.20
CA HIS A 59 28.88 4.24 -12.71
C HIS A 59 29.96 4.66 -11.72
N ASN A 60 30.71 5.72 -12.03
CA ASN A 60 31.76 6.28 -11.16
C ASN A 60 32.78 5.25 -10.60
N HIS A 61 33.14 4.22 -11.37
CA HIS A 61 34.06 3.13 -10.97
C HIS A 61 33.55 2.20 -9.87
N TRP A 62 32.23 2.12 -9.66
CA TRP A 62 31.62 1.25 -8.65
C TRP A 62 31.57 -0.22 -9.03
N LYS A 63 31.77 -0.58 -10.30
CA LYS A 63 31.72 -1.98 -10.73
C LYS A 63 32.63 -2.90 -9.89
N LYS A 64 33.89 -2.51 -9.68
CA LYS A 64 34.85 -3.33 -8.94
C LYS A 64 34.44 -3.51 -7.46
N PRO A 65 34.10 -2.44 -6.70
CA PRO A 65 33.54 -2.59 -5.36
C PRO A 65 32.28 -3.46 -5.28
N ILE A 66 31.34 -3.31 -6.21
CA ILE A 66 30.10 -4.11 -6.25
C ILE A 66 30.42 -5.59 -6.47
N ASP A 67 31.26 -5.91 -7.47
CA ASP A 67 31.66 -7.29 -7.77
C ASP A 67 32.37 -7.95 -6.58
N ALA A 68 33.20 -7.20 -5.85
CA ALA A 68 33.89 -7.69 -4.66
C ALA A 68 32.92 -7.96 -3.51
N ALA A 69 32.02 -7.02 -3.22
CA ALA A 69 31.00 -7.15 -2.18
C ALA A 69 30.09 -8.35 -2.43
N PHE A 70 29.50 -8.47 -3.63
CA PHE A 70 28.63 -9.59 -3.98
C PHE A 70 29.33 -10.94 -3.81
N ARG A 71 30.56 -11.08 -4.35
CA ARG A 71 31.33 -12.32 -4.23
C ARG A 71 31.53 -12.70 -2.77
N LYS A 72 32.06 -11.77 -1.97
CA LYS A 72 32.38 -12.02 -0.57
C LYS A 72 31.15 -12.36 0.27
N LEU A 73 30.04 -11.64 0.05
CA LEU A 73 28.77 -11.91 0.72
C LEU A 73 28.18 -13.25 0.30
N ALA A 74 28.17 -13.58 -0.99
CA ALA A 74 27.67 -14.86 -1.50
C ALA A 74 28.47 -16.04 -0.93
N ASP A 75 29.81 -15.96 -0.98
CA ASP A 75 30.72 -16.98 -0.43
C ASP A 75 30.52 -17.18 1.08
N SER A 76 30.15 -16.12 1.79
CA SER A 76 29.94 -16.13 3.23
C SER A 76 28.55 -16.61 3.64
N SER A 77 27.59 -16.69 2.72
CA SER A 77 26.19 -17.01 3.04
C SER A 77 25.99 -18.43 3.57
N GLY A 78 26.86 -19.38 3.20
CA GLY A 78 26.65 -20.81 3.47
C GLY A 78 25.64 -21.47 2.53
N ASN A 79 25.09 -20.72 1.55
CA ASN A 79 24.29 -21.26 0.47
C ASN A 79 25.19 -21.68 -0.72
N PRO A 80 24.71 -22.58 -1.59
CA PRO A 80 25.39 -22.88 -2.84
C PRO A 80 25.61 -21.61 -3.67
N SER A 81 26.78 -21.52 -4.32
CA SER A 81 27.07 -20.41 -5.25
C SER A 81 25.97 -20.32 -6.31
N PHE A 82 25.43 -19.12 -6.51
CA PHE A 82 24.50 -18.80 -7.58
C PHE A 82 25.11 -17.72 -8.49
N PRO A 83 24.72 -17.66 -9.77
CA PRO A 83 25.20 -16.62 -10.66
C PRO A 83 24.64 -15.28 -10.19
N ILE A 84 25.51 -14.41 -9.70
CA ILE A 84 25.15 -13.03 -9.37
C ILE A 84 24.82 -12.30 -10.67
N VAL A 85 23.55 -11.95 -10.85
CA VAL A 85 23.06 -11.16 -11.98
C VAL A 85 22.62 -9.81 -11.44
N TYR A 86 23.37 -8.75 -11.73
CA TYR A 86 22.99 -7.40 -11.33
C TYR A 86 23.15 -6.41 -12.49
N ASN A 87 22.37 -5.33 -12.46
CA ASN A 87 22.52 -4.19 -13.35
C ASN A 87 22.44 -2.88 -12.56
N VAL A 88 23.23 -1.89 -12.98
CA VAL A 88 23.08 -0.52 -12.51
C VAL A 88 22.11 0.20 -13.45
N ILE A 89 21.08 0.84 -12.91
CA ILE A 89 20.08 1.56 -13.70
C ILE A 89 20.17 3.07 -13.42
N GLN A 90 20.01 3.88 -14.47
CA GLN A 90 19.98 5.34 -14.34
C GLN A 90 18.69 5.76 -13.63
N ASP A 91 18.84 6.07 -12.35
CA ASP A 91 17.81 6.61 -11.48
C ASP A 91 18.52 7.34 -10.33
N ASN A 92 18.12 8.56 -10.04
CA ASN A 92 18.80 9.41 -9.06
C ASN A 92 18.33 9.14 -7.62
N SER A 93 17.32 8.29 -7.43
CA SER A 93 16.86 7.88 -6.10
C SER A 93 17.82 6.90 -5.43
N PHE A 94 17.89 6.95 -4.10
CA PHE A 94 18.53 5.92 -3.29
C PHE A 94 17.62 4.68 -3.30
N ASN A 95 17.98 3.64 -4.06
CA ASN A 95 17.30 2.35 -4.03
C ASN A 95 18.21 1.20 -4.57
N ALA A 96 17.98 0.00 -4.07
CA ALA A 96 18.44 -1.25 -4.65
C ALA A 96 17.37 -2.30 -4.35
N PHE A 97 17.22 -3.31 -5.22
CA PHE A 97 16.25 -4.38 -4.96
C PHE A 97 16.68 -5.71 -5.53
N ALA A 98 16.32 -6.78 -4.80
CA ALA A 98 16.43 -8.16 -5.25
C ALA A 98 15.11 -8.69 -5.83
N MET A 99 15.21 -9.40 -6.95
CA MET A 99 14.14 -10.20 -7.54
C MET A 99 14.15 -11.61 -6.95
N ALA A 100 12.99 -12.28 -6.99
CA ALA A 100 12.85 -13.64 -6.47
C ALA A 100 13.81 -14.67 -7.11
N GLY A 101 14.18 -14.45 -8.38
CA GLY A 101 15.14 -15.27 -9.11
C GLY A 101 16.62 -14.92 -8.88
N GLY A 102 16.93 -14.04 -7.93
CA GLY A 102 18.31 -13.64 -7.61
C GLY A 102 18.91 -12.62 -8.59
N GLN A 103 18.07 -11.90 -9.33
CA GLN A 103 18.50 -10.75 -10.13
C GLN A 103 18.44 -9.47 -9.29
N PHE A 104 19.43 -8.59 -9.43
CA PHE A 104 19.52 -7.35 -8.66
C PHE A 104 19.51 -6.12 -9.57
N CYS A 105 18.93 -5.04 -9.07
CA CYS A 105 19.05 -3.71 -9.65
C CYS A 105 19.60 -2.77 -8.60
N ILE A 106 20.53 -1.89 -9.00
CA ILE A 106 21.08 -0.84 -8.15
C ILE A 106 20.87 0.48 -8.87
N ASN A 107 20.25 1.44 -8.21
CA ASN A 107 20.10 2.78 -8.78
C ASN A 107 21.43 3.53 -8.76
N SER A 108 21.72 4.31 -9.81
CA SER A 108 22.90 5.18 -9.85
C SER A 108 22.94 6.17 -8.68
N GLY A 109 21.78 6.67 -8.24
CA GLY A 109 21.64 7.58 -7.11
C GLY A 109 22.11 6.98 -5.79
N THR A 110 21.90 5.67 -5.56
CA THR A 110 22.46 4.95 -4.41
C THR A 110 23.97 5.09 -4.36
N LEU A 111 24.63 4.89 -5.50
CA LEU A 111 26.08 4.92 -5.60
C LEU A 111 26.63 6.34 -5.41
N ASP A 112 25.94 7.35 -5.96
CA ASP A 112 26.30 8.77 -5.79
C ASP A 112 26.18 9.22 -4.33
N ILE A 113 25.10 8.83 -3.64
CA ILE A 113 24.88 9.14 -2.23
C ILE A 113 25.92 8.43 -1.36
N LEU A 114 26.24 7.16 -1.63
CA LEU A 114 27.29 6.46 -0.90
C LEU A 114 28.65 7.13 -1.08
N ASP A 115 28.98 7.62 -2.28
CA ASP A 115 30.22 8.39 -2.50
C ASP A 115 30.26 9.68 -1.65
N GLN A 116 29.14 10.41 -1.57
CA GLN A 116 29.04 11.60 -0.73
C GLN A 116 29.22 11.28 0.75
N VAL A 117 28.55 10.22 1.23
CA VAL A 117 28.64 9.78 2.63
C VAL A 117 30.05 9.36 2.99
N ILE A 118 30.71 8.57 2.12
CA ILE A 118 32.10 8.15 2.33
C ILE A 118 33.03 9.36 2.38
N ALA A 119 32.89 10.31 1.44
CA ALA A 119 33.71 11.50 1.41
C ALA A 119 33.56 12.38 2.67
N ASN A 120 32.38 12.40 3.27
CA ASN A 120 32.08 13.19 4.47
C ASN A 120 32.44 12.47 5.77
N SER A 121 32.39 11.12 5.80
CA SER A 121 32.50 10.33 7.02
C SER A 121 33.88 9.72 7.25
N GLU A 122 34.65 9.50 6.18
CA GLU A 122 35.93 8.79 6.25
C GLU A 122 37.10 9.74 5.95
N SER A 123 37.93 10.02 6.97
CA SER A 123 39.01 11.00 6.86
C SER A 123 40.07 10.67 5.81
N ASP A 124 40.26 9.38 5.50
CA ASP A 124 41.20 8.88 4.49
C ASP A 124 40.48 8.32 3.23
N ALA A 125 39.23 8.75 2.98
CA ALA A 125 38.42 8.33 1.83
C ALA A 125 39.15 8.44 0.50
N LYS A 126 39.90 9.52 0.28
CA LYS A 126 40.57 9.80 -1.01
C LYS A 126 41.56 8.70 -1.39
N ASP A 127 42.32 8.19 -0.43
CA ASP A 127 43.36 7.18 -0.65
C ASP A 127 42.78 5.75 -0.63
N LYS A 128 41.63 5.55 0.02
CA LYS A 128 41.01 4.24 0.26
C LYS A 128 39.58 4.13 -0.28
N ILE A 129 39.24 4.89 -1.31
CA ILE A 129 37.84 5.00 -1.78
C ILE A 129 37.22 3.63 -2.10
N ASN A 130 37.96 2.75 -2.80
CA ASN A 130 37.46 1.42 -3.14
C ASN A 130 37.25 0.52 -1.90
N PHE A 131 38.06 0.69 -0.87
CA PHE A 131 37.95 -0.06 0.39
C PHE A 131 36.66 0.32 1.14
N TYR A 132 36.31 1.61 1.15
CA TYR A 132 35.08 2.10 1.77
C TYR A 132 33.86 1.81 0.90
N ARG A 133 33.93 2.08 -0.42
CA ARG A 133 32.87 1.75 -1.37
C ARG A 133 32.41 0.32 -1.22
N GLU A 134 33.34 -0.64 -1.19
CA GLU A 134 33.04 -2.06 -1.03
C GLU A 134 32.25 -2.34 0.26
N ARG A 135 32.62 -1.71 1.39
CA ARG A 135 31.94 -1.90 2.69
C ARG A 135 30.57 -1.26 2.76
N TYR A 136 30.44 -0.03 2.27
CA TYR A 136 29.16 0.69 2.29
C TYR A 136 28.14 0.02 1.36
N ILE A 137 28.54 -0.38 0.15
CA ILE A 137 27.63 -1.13 -0.73
C ILE A 137 27.37 -2.55 -0.22
N ALA A 138 28.31 -3.17 0.50
CA ALA A 138 28.04 -4.45 1.15
C ALA A 138 26.91 -4.34 2.17
N GLY A 139 26.77 -3.21 2.89
CA GLY A 139 25.63 -2.92 3.76
C GLY A 139 24.30 -3.08 3.03
N VAL A 140 24.12 -2.30 1.95
CA VAL A 140 22.93 -2.34 1.08
C VAL A 140 22.71 -3.74 0.49
N LEU A 141 23.74 -4.34 -0.10
CA LEU A 141 23.62 -5.63 -0.77
C LEU A 141 23.34 -6.77 0.19
N SER A 142 23.83 -6.71 1.43
CA SER A 142 23.57 -7.74 2.43
C SER A 142 22.09 -7.78 2.84
N HIS A 143 21.42 -6.63 2.89
CA HIS A 143 19.99 -6.52 3.12
C HIS A 143 19.20 -7.13 1.95
N GLU A 144 19.51 -6.73 0.71
CA GLU A 144 18.85 -7.26 -0.50
C GLU A 144 19.06 -8.77 -0.69
N LEU A 145 20.27 -9.26 -0.40
CA LEU A 145 20.58 -10.69 -0.40
C LEU A 145 19.76 -11.44 0.64
N SER A 146 19.47 -10.81 1.77
CA SER A 146 18.65 -11.43 2.83
C SER A 146 17.19 -11.57 2.41
N HIS A 147 16.62 -10.61 1.69
CA HIS A 147 15.30 -10.78 1.07
C HIS A 147 15.24 -11.99 0.13
N TYR A 148 16.30 -12.20 -0.64
CA TYR A 148 16.43 -13.35 -1.52
C TYR A 148 16.57 -14.67 -0.73
N TYR A 149 17.53 -14.75 0.20
CA TYR A 149 17.78 -15.98 0.97
C TYR A 149 16.60 -16.39 1.85
N ASN A 150 15.93 -15.42 2.48
CA ASN A 150 14.79 -15.67 3.35
C ASN A 150 13.48 -15.85 2.56
N LYS A 151 13.56 -15.78 1.22
CA LYS A 151 12.44 -15.97 0.29
C LYS A 151 11.27 -15.05 0.59
N HIS A 152 11.54 -13.79 0.93
CA HIS A 152 10.50 -12.84 1.33
C HIS A 152 9.45 -12.64 0.24
N THR A 153 9.84 -12.56 -1.04
CA THR A 153 8.88 -12.47 -2.15
C THR A 153 7.92 -13.67 -2.16
N PHE A 154 8.43 -14.88 -1.99
CA PHE A 154 7.62 -16.09 -1.93
C PHE A 154 6.69 -16.10 -0.72
N ASN A 155 7.19 -15.73 0.46
CA ASN A 155 6.39 -15.69 1.68
C ASN A 155 5.27 -14.64 1.60
N SER A 156 5.55 -13.47 1.02
CA SER A 156 4.55 -12.44 0.78
C SER A 156 3.47 -12.95 -0.18
N VAL A 157 3.88 -13.48 -1.33
CA VAL A 157 2.96 -14.09 -2.29
C VAL A 157 2.13 -15.19 -1.62
N LYS A 158 2.76 -16.14 -0.93
CA LYS A 158 2.09 -17.24 -0.21
C LYS A 158 1.07 -16.74 0.83
N LYS A 159 1.38 -15.66 1.55
CA LYS A 159 0.42 -15.05 2.49
C LYS A 159 -0.79 -14.49 1.76
N PHE A 160 -0.60 -13.78 0.64
CA PHE A 160 -1.71 -13.34 -0.22
C PHE A 160 -2.56 -14.52 -0.73
N TYR A 161 -1.91 -15.64 -1.09
CA TYR A 161 -2.61 -16.86 -1.49
C TYR A 161 -3.47 -17.51 -0.41
N GLN A 162 -3.10 -17.36 0.86
CA GLN A 162 -3.82 -17.95 1.99
C GLN A 162 -5.04 -17.13 2.42
N LEU A 163 -5.17 -15.88 1.95
CA LEU A 163 -6.36 -15.07 2.19
C LEU A 163 -7.55 -15.65 1.37
N LYS A 164 -8.75 -15.63 1.97
CA LYS A 164 -9.97 -16.25 1.41
C LYS A 164 -10.65 -15.40 0.32
N GLU A 165 -10.35 -14.11 0.26
CA GLU A 165 -10.86 -13.23 -0.80
C GLU A 165 -9.95 -13.34 -2.00
N ASN A 166 -10.49 -13.69 -3.18
CA ASN A 166 -9.75 -13.85 -4.43
C ASN A 166 -9.24 -12.48 -4.90
N PRO A 167 -7.96 -12.11 -4.68
CA PRO A 167 -7.44 -10.86 -5.18
C PRO A 167 -7.05 -11.07 -6.64
N THR A 168 -7.30 -10.09 -7.50
CA THR A 168 -6.79 -10.11 -8.87
C THR A 168 -5.26 -10.10 -8.85
N SER A 169 -4.60 -10.71 -9.86
CA SER A 169 -3.14 -10.79 -9.95
C SER A 169 -2.44 -9.42 -9.97
N GLU A 170 -3.13 -8.37 -10.40
CA GLU A 170 -2.67 -6.98 -10.37
C GLU A 170 -2.55 -6.46 -8.93
N ALA A 171 -3.50 -6.82 -8.04
CA ALA A 171 -3.46 -6.44 -6.63
C ALA A 171 -2.31 -7.12 -5.86
N VAL A 172 -1.80 -8.27 -6.33
CA VAL A 172 -0.68 -8.97 -5.69
C VAL A 172 0.66 -8.30 -6.05
N LEU A 173 0.84 -7.83 -7.28
CA LEU A 173 2.07 -7.18 -7.72
C LEU A 173 2.24 -5.76 -7.16
N ASP A 174 1.16 -4.98 -7.14
CA ASP A 174 1.18 -3.61 -6.63
C ASP A 174 1.34 -3.54 -5.09
N ASN A 175 1.05 -4.65 -4.38
CA ASN A 175 1.16 -4.76 -2.93
C ASN A 175 2.33 -5.64 -2.45
N LEU A 176 3.31 -5.96 -3.32
CA LEU A 176 4.56 -6.61 -2.91
C LEU A 176 5.49 -5.63 -2.17
N LYS A 177 4.98 -5.04 -1.09
CA LYS A 177 5.79 -4.42 -0.05
C LYS A 177 6.13 -5.49 0.98
N PHE A 178 7.37 -5.51 1.44
CA PHE A 178 7.73 -6.41 2.51
C PHE A 178 7.12 -5.91 3.82
N SER A 179 6.62 -6.86 4.61
CA SER A 179 6.11 -6.56 5.95
C SER A 179 7.24 -6.11 6.86
N GLN A 180 6.90 -5.36 7.91
CA GLN A 180 7.85 -4.94 8.93
C GLN A 180 8.67 -6.10 9.52
N GLU A 181 8.06 -7.26 9.71
CA GLU A 181 8.75 -8.46 10.18
C GLU A 181 9.79 -8.97 9.20
N GLN A 182 9.48 -8.97 7.89
CA GLN A 182 10.43 -9.39 6.85
C GLN A 182 11.62 -8.43 6.73
N GLU A 183 11.41 -7.15 7.03
CA GLU A 183 12.45 -6.13 6.96
C GLU A 183 13.42 -6.25 8.11
N VAL A 184 12.89 -6.47 9.31
CA VAL A 184 13.72 -6.80 10.49
C VAL A 184 14.46 -8.12 10.30
N ASP A 185 13.82 -9.13 9.72
CA ASP A 185 14.45 -10.41 9.41
C ASP A 185 15.59 -10.25 8.38
N ALA A 186 15.37 -9.43 7.34
CA ALA A 186 16.39 -9.11 6.35
C ALA A 186 17.57 -8.33 6.96
N ASP A 187 17.31 -7.39 7.86
CA ASP A 187 18.35 -6.64 8.58
C ASP A 187 19.20 -7.54 9.48
N GLN A 188 18.56 -8.43 10.23
CA GLN A 188 19.26 -9.37 11.12
C GLN A 188 20.13 -10.34 10.32
N THR A 189 19.57 -10.89 9.24
CA THR A 189 20.29 -11.79 8.33
C THR A 189 21.45 -11.05 7.65
N GLY A 190 21.24 -9.83 7.18
CA GLY A 190 22.27 -9.01 6.54
C GLY A 190 23.38 -8.62 7.51
N PHE A 191 23.04 -8.26 8.76
CA PHE A 191 24.00 -7.99 9.83
C PHE A 191 24.89 -9.22 10.11
N GLN A 192 24.30 -10.40 10.22
CA GLN A 192 25.05 -11.64 10.42
C GLN A 192 25.93 -11.96 9.20
N LEU A 193 25.41 -11.73 7.99
CA LEU A 193 26.12 -11.96 6.74
C LEU A 193 27.35 -11.05 6.61
N LEU A 194 27.22 -9.77 6.96
CA LEU A 194 28.33 -8.81 6.98
C LEU A 194 29.42 -9.19 7.98
N ASN A 195 29.04 -9.63 9.18
CA ASN A 195 29.98 -10.11 10.19
C ASN A 195 30.73 -11.34 9.69
N LYS A 196 30.02 -12.31 9.11
CA LYS A 196 30.61 -13.53 8.56
C LYS A 196 31.52 -13.25 7.36
N ALA A 197 31.16 -12.28 6.54
CA ALA A 197 31.99 -11.80 5.44
C ALA A 197 33.18 -10.93 5.90
N GLY A 198 33.33 -10.66 7.19
CA GLY A 198 34.42 -9.84 7.73
C GLY A 198 34.38 -8.38 7.27
N TYR A 199 33.20 -7.87 6.92
CA TYR A 199 32.98 -6.43 6.74
C TYR A 199 32.65 -5.75 8.07
N GLY A 200 31.97 -6.46 8.97
CA GLY A 200 31.47 -5.93 10.22
C GLY A 200 30.00 -5.51 10.12
N GLY A 201 29.19 -5.90 11.11
CA GLY A 201 27.75 -5.63 11.16
C GLY A 201 27.42 -4.14 11.31
N GLU A 202 28.38 -3.30 11.69
CA GLU A 202 28.22 -1.84 11.76
C GLU A 202 27.86 -1.21 10.42
N TYR A 203 28.23 -1.83 9.29
CA TYR A 203 27.84 -1.33 7.96
C TYR A 203 26.37 -1.55 7.63
N MET A 204 25.68 -2.47 8.33
CA MET A 204 24.21 -2.52 8.32
C MET A 204 23.63 -1.31 9.06
N ILE A 205 24.14 -1.06 10.27
CA ILE A 205 23.70 0.07 11.10
C ILE A 205 23.89 1.40 10.37
N ARG A 206 25.06 1.62 9.76
CA ARG A 206 25.34 2.82 8.94
C ARG A 206 24.40 2.97 7.74
N THR A 207 24.02 1.86 7.12
CA THR A 207 23.06 1.86 6.00
C THR A 207 21.69 2.34 6.48
N LEU A 208 21.22 1.82 7.62
CA LEU A 208 19.96 2.22 8.23
C LEU A 208 19.98 3.66 8.75
N GLU A 209 21.09 4.12 9.33
CA GLU A 209 21.29 5.52 9.73
C GLU A 209 21.20 6.46 8.53
N LEU A 210 21.93 6.15 7.44
CA LEU A 210 21.85 6.90 6.19
C LEU A 210 20.43 6.99 5.63
N MET A 211 19.69 5.88 5.68
CA MET A 211 18.29 5.86 5.28
C MET A 211 17.44 6.78 6.16
N SER A 212 17.63 6.75 7.48
CA SER A 212 16.94 7.68 8.37
C SER A 212 17.24 9.14 8.02
N ASP A 213 18.48 9.47 7.68
CA ASP A 213 18.88 10.83 7.32
C ASP A 213 18.25 11.29 5.99
N ILE A 214 18.23 10.40 4.98
CA ILE A 214 17.58 10.69 3.68
C ILE A 214 16.07 10.92 3.87
N ASP A 215 15.40 10.10 4.68
CA ASP A 215 13.97 10.26 4.98
C ASP A 215 13.69 11.60 5.68
N ASN A 216 14.52 11.98 6.64
CA ASN A 216 14.38 13.25 7.36
C ASN A 216 14.61 14.45 6.42
N GLN A 217 15.67 14.44 5.62
CA GLN A 217 15.92 15.51 4.63
C GLN A 217 14.77 15.64 3.62
N TYR A 218 14.18 14.51 3.24
CA TYR A 218 13.03 14.48 2.35
C TYR A 218 11.78 15.11 2.98
N LYS A 219 11.47 14.73 4.24
CA LYS A 219 10.39 15.34 5.03
C LYS A 219 10.58 16.85 5.18
N GLU A 220 11.81 17.29 5.44
CA GLU A 220 12.15 18.72 5.51
C GLU A 220 11.98 19.43 4.17
N TYR A 221 12.37 18.80 3.07
CA TYR A 221 12.19 19.34 1.72
C TYR A 221 10.72 19.60 1.39
N ILE A 222 9.83 18.62 1.63
CA ILE A 222 8.37 18.77 1.43
C ILE A 222 7.84 19.97 2.21
N VAL A 223 8.20 20.06 3.49
CA VAL A 223 7.78 21.16 4.37
C VAL A 223 8.28 22.51 3.84
N SER A 224 9.54 22.58 3.40
CA SER A 224 10.14 23.82 2.90
C SER A 224 9.49 24.34 1.61
N LYS A 225 8.98 23.44 0.76
CA LYS A 225 8.42 23.78 -0.55
C LYS A 225 6.90 23.99 -0.53
N LYS A 226 6.22 23.76 0.60
CA LYS A 226 4.74 23.75 0.71
C LYS A 226 4.09 22.92 -0.42
N LEU A 227 4.77 21.85 -0.84
CA LEU A 227 4.22 20.97 -1.86
C LEU A 227 2.96 20.33 -1.28
N ASP A 228 1.91 20.26 -2.10
CA ASP A 228 0.74 19.45 -1.80
C ASP A 228 1.23 18.04 -1.48
N LYS A 229 0.80 17.41 -0.37
CA LYS A 229 1.27 16.08 0.11
C LYS A 229 0.99 14.94 -0.90
N VAL A 230 0.36 15.28 -2.02
CA VAL A 230 0.00 14.42 -3.15
C VAL A 230 0.66 14.84 -4.47
N SER A 231 1.55 15.83 -4.50
CA SER A 231 2.28 16.17 -5.74
C SER A 231 3.25 15.03 -6.13
N PRO A 232 3.46 14.72 -7.42
CA PRO A 232 4.44 13.72 -7.85
C PRO A 232 5.86 14.02 -7.34
N GLU A 233 6.21 15.29 -7.12
CA GLU A 233 7.48 15.70 -6.49
C GLU A 233 7.53 15.47 -4.97
N SER A 234 6.36 15.32 -4.33
CA SER A 234 6.18 14.98 -2.91
C SER A 234 6.04 13.46 -2.65
N MET A 235 6.28 12.63 -3.68
CA MET A 235 6.37 11.19 -3.54
C MET A 235 7.72 10.78 -2.94
N THR A 236 7.64 10.20 -1.74
CA THR A 236 8.66 9.45 -0.97
C THR A 236 9.79 8.88 -1.83
N SER A 237 11.03 8.88 -1.32
CA SER A 237 12.11 8.06 -1.90
C SER A 237 11.55 6.67 -2.25
N LEU A 238 11.84 6.18 -3.46
CA LEU A 238 11.36 4.86 -3.93
C LEU A 238 11.71 3.73 -2.95
N TYR A 239 12.72 3.92 -2.11
CA TYR A 239 13.08 2.99 -1.05
C TYR A 239 12.06 2.98 0.11
N PHE A 240 11.57 4.12 0.59
CA PHE A 240 10.59 4.17 1.70
C PHE A 240 9.17 3.81 1.24
N THR A 241 8.93 3.73 -0.07
CA THR A 241 7.71 3.12 -0.58
C THR A 241 7.77 1.59 -0.56
N SER A 242 8.97 0.98 -0.61
CA SER A 242 9.17 -0.47 -0.53
C SER A 242 9.51 -1.00 0.87
N HIS A 243 10.08 -0.16 1.76
CA HIS A 243 10.55 -0.55 3.10
C HIS A 243 9.97 0.35 4.23
N PRO A 244 9.73 -0.18 5.44
CA PRO A 244 9.15 0.51 6.61
C PRO A 244 10.17 1.40 7.35
N SER A 245 9.72 2.08 8.41
CA SER A 245 10.50 3.05 9.19
C SER A 245 11.93 2.57 9.54
N PRO A 246 12.96 3.37 9.19
CA PRO A 246 14.34 3.12 9.61
C PRO A 246 14.53 3.14 11.14
N ASN A 247 13.80 3.99 11.88
CA ASN A 247 13.95 4.10 13.33
C ASN A 247 13.50 2.84 14.07
N ASP A 248 12.40 2.21 13.65
CA ASP A 248 11.97 0.94 14.25
C ASP A 248 13.00 -0.16 13.97
N ARG A 249 13.53 -0.22 12.75
CA ARG A 249 14.58 -1.18 12.35
C ARG A 249 15.86 -0.98 13.16
N LEU A 250 16.33 0.26 13.29
CA LEU A 250 17.50 0.63 14.10
C LEU A 250 17.33 0.27 15.58
N SER A 251 16.12 0.37 16.13
CA SER A 251 15.84 0.02 17.53
C SER A 251 16.08 -1.46 17.86
N ARG A 252 16.11 -2.33 16.86
CA ARG A 252 16.34 -3.78 17.01
C ARG A 252 17.81 -4.14 17.24
N PHE A 253 18.73 -3.20 16.98
CA PHE A 253 20.16 -3.39 17.17
C PHE A 253 20.62 -2.83 18.51
N SER A 254 21.43 -3.61 19.23
CA SER A 254 22.05 -3.16 20.48
C SER A 254 23.15 -2.12 20.21
N GLY A 255 23.14 -1.04 20.98
CA GLY A 255 24.16 0.02 20.92
C GLY A 255 23.74 1.27 21.69
N ASP A 256 24.64 2.25 21.78
CA ASP A 256 24.46 3.46 22.61
C ASP A 256 23.23 4.30 22.21
N LYS A 257 22.80 4.22 20.93
CA LYS A 257 21.62 4.93 20.40
C LYS A 257 20.33 4.11 20.43
N GLN A 258 20.33 2.86 20.91
CA GLN A 258 19.16 1.97 20.84
C GLN A 258 17.93 2.55 21.55
N GLU A 259 18.13 3.14 22.74
CA GLU A 259 17.03 3.78 23.49
C GLU A 259 16.45 4.97 22.72
N LEU A 260 17.31 5.75 22.06
CA LEU A 260 16.89 6.87 21.22
C LEU A 260 16.04 6.38 20.04
N TYR A 261 16.52 5.39 19.28
CA TYR A 261 15.77 4.84 18.14
C TYR A 261 14.43 4.21 18.56
N SER A 262 14.42 3.49 19.69
CA SER A 262 13.18 2.94 20.26
C SER A 262 12.16 4.03 20.59
N MET A 263 12.63 5.16 21.13
CA MET A 263 11.79 6.32 21.42
C MET A 263 11.28 6.97 20.14
N LEU A 264 12.13 7.18 19.13
CA LEU A 264 11.75 7.78 17.85
C LEU A 264 10.72 6.92 17.11
N ALA A 265 10.92 5.59 17.05
CA ALA A 265 9.97 4.66 16.46
C ALA A 265 8.60 4.69 17.17
N THR A 266 8.62 4.76 18.52
CA THR A 266 7.39 4.91 19.31
C THR A 266 6.68 6.21 18.98
N LEU A 267 7.42 7.31 18.82
CA LEU A 267 6.87 8.60 18.46
C LEU A 267 6.30 8.60 17.04
N GLU A 268 7.00 8.10 16.03
CA GLU A 268 6.48 7.98 14.66
C GLU A 268 5.13 7.28 14.62
N LYS A 269 5.04 6.10 15.25
CA LYS A 269 3.78 5.36 15.38
C LYS A 269 2.71 6.16 16.12
N THR A 270 3.10 6.87 17.19
CA THR A 270 2.18 7.70 17.98
C THR A 270 1.59 8.84 17.14
N TYR A 271 2.40 9.46 16.26
CA TYR A 271 1.94 10.51 15.36
C TYR A 271 0.99 9.96 14.29
N ASP A 272 1.27 8.77 13.74
CA ASP A 272 0.36 8.07 12.82
C ASP A 272 -0.98 7.73 13.50
N ASP A 273 -0.93 7.16 14.72
CA ASP A 273 -2.11 6.84 15.52
C ASP A 273 -2.98 8.09 15.75
N ILE A 274 -2.38 9.24 16.10
CA ILE A 274 -3.09 10.52 16.22
C ILE A 274 -3.67 10.96 14.86
N GLN A 275 -2.89 10.90 13.79
CA GLN A 275 -3.33 11.29 12.45
C GLN A 275 -4.58 10.50 12.03
N PHE A 276 -4.59 9.19 12.25
CA PHE A 276 -5.68 8.29 11.89
C PHE A 276 -6.78 8.15 12.97
N GLY A 277 -6.67 8.86 14.10
CA GLY A 277 -7.68 8.75 15.16
C GLY A 277 -7.71 7.40 15.87
N LYS A 278 -6.61 6.64 15.85
CA LYS A 278 -6.49 5.29 16.41
C LYS A 278 -5.68 5.27 17.69
N ASN A 279 -5.93 4.26 18.52
CA ASN A 279 -5.15 3.98 19.73
C ASN A 279 -4.91 5.23 20.59
N LEU A 280 -5.89 6.16 20.62
CA LEU A 280 -5.66 7.53 21.07
C LEU A 280 -5.24 7.61 22.54
N ASP A 281 -5.73 6.71 23.40
CA ASP A 281 -5.29 6.63 24.80
C ASP A 281 -3.81 6.22 24.93
N GLN A 282 -3.36 5.27 24.12
CA GLN A 282 -1.95 4.87 24.08
C GLN A 282 -1.09 5.99 23.51
N ALA A 283 -1.55 6.64 22.44
CA ALA A 283 -0.87 7.78 21.83
C ALA A 283 -0.72 8.94 22.84
N LYS A 284 -1.79 9.25 23.56
CA LYS A 284 -1.78 10.22 24.66
C LYS A 284 -0.72 9.87 25.70
N SER A 285 -0.69 8.63 26.20
CA SER A 285 0.29 8.18 27.19
C SER A 285 1.74 8.28 26.68
N ASN A 286 1.97 7.94 25.41
CA ASN A 286 3.29 8.06 24.78
C ASN A 286 3.76 9.52 24.70
N ILE A 287 2.87 10.45 24.33
CA ILE A 287 3.18 11.89 24.30
C ILE A 287 3.41 12.45 25.71
N GLU A 288 2.64 12.06 26.72
CA GLU A 288 2.87 12.46 28.12
C GLU A 288 4.26 12.01 28.60
N LYS A 289 4.65 10.77 28.28
CA LYS A 289 5.99 10.25 28.57
C LYS A 289 7.07 11.06 27.84
N ALA A 290 6.86 11.39 26.56
CA ALA A 290 7.80 12.19 25.80
C ALA A 290 7.93 13.62 26.35
N LEU A 291 6.83 14.26 26.74
CA LEU A 291 6.81 15.58 27.39
C LEU A 291 7.49 15.58 28.76
N SER A 292 7.46 14.47 29.49
CA SER A 292 8.21 14.33 30.74
C SER A 292 9.73 14.33 30.52
N LYS A 293 10.19 13.78 29.39
CA LYS A 293 11.60 13.77 28.98
C LYS A 293 12.02 15.11 28.35
N PHE A 294 11.13 15.74 27.59
CA PHE A 294 11.37 16.99 26.86
C PHE A 294 10.35 18.07 27.25
N PRO A 295 10.40 18.58 28.49
CA PRO A 295 9.44 19.56 28.98
C PRO A 295 9.52 20.85 28.16
N GLY A 296 8.36 21.36 27.75
CA GLY A 296 8.26 22.59 26.95
C GLY A 296 8.50 22.42 25.45
N ASN A 297 8.68 21.19 24.95
CA ASN A 297 8.75 20.94 23.51
C ASN A 297 7.40 21.23 22.85
N THR A 298 7.33 22.33 22.11
CA THR A 298 6.11 22.83 21.47
C THR A 298 5.48 21.81 20.50
N HIS A 299 6.28 21.02 19.78
CA HIS A 299 5.75 20.02 18.84
C HIS A 299 5.02 18.89 19.57
N LEU A 300 5.57 18.41 20.68
CA LEU A 300 4.91 17.41 21.52
C LEU A 300 3.67 17.99 22.20
N GLU A 301 3.72 19.25 22.66
CA GLU A 301 2.55 19.92 23.26
C GLU A 301 1.42 20.12 22.24
N LYS A 302 1.74 20.44 20.98
CA LYS A 302 0.77 20.50 19.87
C LYS A 302 0.12 19.14 19.62
N SER A 303 0.94 18.09 19.46
CA SER A 303 0.42 16.73 19.21
C SER A 303 -0.45 16.24 20.35
N TYR A 304 -0.10 16.58 21.60
CA TYR A 304 -0.93 16.32 22.77
C TYR A 304 -2.31 17.01 22.66
N ALA A 305 -2.34 18.30 22.29
CA ALA A 305 -3.60 19.04 22.13
C ALA A 305 -4.49 18.45 21.02
N VAL A 306 -3.90 18.08 19.87
CA VAL A 306 -4.63 17.43 18.76
C VAL A 306 -5.13 16.03 19.17
N CYS A 307 -4.32 15.25 19.88
CA CYS A 307 -4.71 13.95 20.40
C CYS A 307 -5.94 14.06 21.31
N LEU A 308 -5.95 15.01 22.25
CA LEU A 308 -7.10 15.27 23.12
C LEU A 308 -8.33 15.75 22.35
N HIS A 309 -8.16 16.58 21.31
CA HIS A 309 -9.24 16.98 20.42
C HIS A 309 -9.89 15.76 19.77
N LYS A 310 -9.09 14.84 19.21
CA LYS A 310 -9.60 13.62 18.58
C LYS A 310 -10.26 12.68 19.58
N ILE A 311 -9.76 12.58 20.81
CA ILE A 311 -10.42 11.83 21.90
C ILE A 311 -11.81 12.41 22.19
N TRP A 312 -11.93 13.75 22.25
CA TRP A 312 -13.23 14.40 22.43
C TRP A 312 -14.15 14.13 21.23
N MET A 313 -13.68 14.31 20.00
CA MET A 313 -14.49 14.04 18.81
C MET A 313 -14.99 12.60 18.74
N ALA A 314 -14.15 11.62 19.09
CA ALA A 314 -14.53 10.20 19.13
C ALA A 314 -15.63 9.90 20.18
N SER A 315 -15.89 10.81 21.11
CA SER A 315 -16.99 10.70 22.08
C SER A 315 -18.31 11.33 21.62
N ALA A 316 -18.32 12.01 20.47
CA ALA A 316 -19.52 12.62 19.88
C ALA A 316 -20.01 11.80 18.69
N SER A 317 -21.33 11.72 18.49
CA SER A 317 -21.89 11.07 17.30
C SER A 317 -21.75 11.98 16.06
N ASN A 318 -21.77 11.40 14.86
CA ASN A 318 -21.80 12.19 13.61
C ASN A 318 -23.04 13.12 13.56
N ASP A 319 -24.16 12.68 14.14
CA ASP A 319 -25.38 13.47 14.30
C ASP A 319 -25.19 14.69 15.19
N ASP A 320 -24.35 14.59 16.23
CA ASP A 320 -24.03 15.70 17.13
C ASP A 320 -23.01 16.66 16.51
N LEU A 321 -22.08 16.14 15.69
CA LEU A 321 -21.04 16.93 15.01
C LEU A 321 -21.56 17.66 13.77
N LYS A 322 -22.62 17.18 13.12
CA LYS A 322 -23.30 17.69 11.91
C LYS A 322 -22.44 17.79 10.63
N LEU A 323 -21.24 18.33 10.72
CA LEU A 323 -20.30 18.53 9.61
C LEU A 323 -18.95 17.91 9.94
N LYS A 324 -18.21 17.43 8.93
CA LYS A 324 -16.92 16.75 9.11
C LYS A 324 -15.74 17.73 9.10
N PRO A 325 -15.03 17.94 10.22
CA PRO A 325 -13.80 18.71 10.22
C PRO A 325 -12.63 17.94 9.60
N VAL A 326 -11.74 18.71 8.98
CA VAL A 326 -10.41 18.25 8.55
C VAL A 326 -9.44 18.67 9.64
N ILE A 327 -9.23 17.79 10.62
CA ILE A 327 -8.23 18.01 11.67
C ILE A 327 -6.91 17.45 11.16
N ASP A 328 -6.11 18.32 10.54
CA ASP A 328 -4.78 17.97 10.02
C ASP A 328 -3.67 18.58 10.89
N MET A 329 -2.55 17.86 11.05
CA MET A 329 -1.41 18.27 11.88
C MET A 329 -0.41 19.15 11.10
N PRO A 330 0.24 20.17 11.71
CA PRO A 330 1.05 21.06 10.89
C PRO A 330 2.38 21.59 11.48
N SER A 331 3.10 22.35 10.65
CA SER A 331 4.49 22.81 10.84
C SER A 331 4.58 24.30 11.26
N PHE A 332 5.52 24.64 12.17
CA PHE A 332 5.59 25.87 12.99
C PHE A 332 6.42 27.07 12.42
N ARG A 333 6.04 28.35 12.73
CA ARG A 333 6.85 29.62 12.76
C ARG A 333 6.32 30.73 13.75
N ASP A 334 6.88 31.95 13.69
CA ASP A 334 7.29 32.77 14.86
C ASP A 334 6.55 34.10 15.20
N SER A 335 5.56 34.62 14.46
CA SER A 335 5.08 35.99 14.74
C SER A 335 3.58 36.08 15.02
N MET A 336 3.22 36.68 16.17
CA MET A 336 2.13 37.69 16.36
C MET A 336 1.23 37.45 17.61
N VAL A 337 1.13 38.46 18.49
CA VAL A 337 0.82 38.38 19.93
C VAL A 337 -0.12 39.58 20.35
N PHE A 338 -1.46 39.36 20.49
CA PHE A 338 -2.50 40.01 21.37
C PHE A 338 -3.09 41.46 21.16
N PRO A 339 -4.12 41.96 21.93
CA PRO A 339 -5.51 41.47 22.21
C PRO A 339 -6.65 42.56 22.46
N GLY A 340 -7.91 42.13 22.72
CA GLY A 340 -8.97 42.81 23.54
C GLY A 340 -10.32 43.12 22.82
N GLY A 341 -11.57 43.04 23.35
CA GLY A 341 -12.21 42.59 24.61
C GLY A 341 -13.77 42.76 24.58
N LEU A 342 -14.51 41.89 25.30
CA LEU A 342 -15.88 41.94 25.91
C LEU A 342 -17.23 41.94 25.10
N ARG A 343 -17.91 40.75 25.14
CA ARG A 343 -19.32 40.35 25.54
C ARG A 343 -20.61 40.81 24.81
N LYS A 344 -21.50 39.84 24.42
CA LYS A 344 -22.92 39.65 24.86
C LYS A 344 -23.67 38.37 24.34
N ARG A 345 -23.97 37.41 25.24
CA ARG A 345 -25.00 36.30 25.24
C ARG A 345 -26.18 36.43 24.24
N ALA A 346 -26.81 35.37 23.71
CA ALA A 346 -26.76 33.91 23.92
C ALA A 346 -27.67 33.16 22.90
N VAL A 347 -27.34 31.89 22.62
CA VAL A 347 -28.28 30.77 22.42
C VAL A 347 -27.68 29.60 23.21
N MET A 348 -28.47 28.87 24.02
CA MET A 348 -27.94 27.71 24.77
C MET A 348 -27.54 26.62 23.79
N ARG A 349 -26.25 26.58 23.48
CA ARG A 349 -25.59 25.45 22.82
C ARG A 349 -25.14 24.46 23.89
N THR A 350 -25.16 23.17 23.55
CA THR A 350 -24.56 22.12 24.37
C THR A 350 -23.31 21.63 23.65
N ILE A 351 -22.22 21.39 24.38
CA ILE A 351 -20.99 20.83 23.82
C ILE A 351 -21.27 19.35 23.51
N PRO A 352 -21.06 18.88 22.27
CA PRO A 352 -21.32 17.49 21.92
C PRO A 352 -20.31 16.55 22.58
N GLY A 353 -20.71 15.30 22.83
CA GLY A 353 -19.85 14.28 23.44
C GLY A 353 -19.43 14.56 24.89
N ASN A 354 -18.23 14.13 25.27
CA ASN A 354 -17.73 14.24 26.64
C ASN A 354 -17.17 15.64 26.94
N GLN A 355 -17.88 16.40 27.77
CA GLN A 355 -17.50 17.76 28.15
C GLN A 355 -16.14 17.85 28.87
N ALA A 356 -15.76 16.87 29.69
CA ALA A 356 -14.47 16.87 30.37
C ALA A 356 -13.30 16.65 29.38
N ALA A 357 -13.51 15.84 28.34
CA ALA A 357 -12.53 15.67 27.26
C ALA A 357 -12.39 16.96 26.42
N TYR A 358 -13.51 17.65 26.16
CA TYR A 358 -13.51 18.95 25.49
C TYR A 358 -12.69 20.01 26.24
N GLU A 359 -12.94 20.18 27.55
CA GLU A 359 -12.22 21.19 28.34
C GLU A 359 -10.73 20.88 28.42
N LYS A 360 -10.35 19.59 28.54
CA LYS A 360 -8.93 19.18 28.50
C LYS A 360 -8.27 19.53 27.16
N ALA A 361 -8.96 19.28 26.04
CA ALA A 361 -8.44 19.66 24.72
C ALA A 361 -8.26 21.17 24.63
N LYS A 362 -9.26 21.94 25.08
CA LYS A 362 -9.24 23.41 25.07
C LYS A 362 -8.09 23.98 25.91
N GLU A 363 -7.87 23.45 27.11
CA GLU A 363 -6.74 23.83 27.97
C GLU A 363 -5.39 23.53 27.31
N ALA A 364 -5.26 22.35 26.69
CA ALA A 364 -4.04 21.96 25.98
C ALA A 364 -3.75 22.91 24.79
N TYR A 365 -4.76 23.27 23.99
CA TYR A 365 -4.58 24.27 22.94
C TYR A 365 -4.18 25.63 23.49
N LYS A 366 -4.84 26.13 24.55
CA LYS A 366 -4.53 27.44 25.15
C LYS A 366 -3.07 27.56 25.59
N LYS A 367 -2.48 26.46 26.09
CA LYS A 367 -1.06 26.40 26.50
C LYS A 367 -0.10 26.65 25.33
N VAL A 368 -0.52 26.31 24.11
CA VAL A 368 0.37 26.22 22.94
C VAL A 368 0.04 27.27 21.87
N ILE A 369 -1.20 27.75 21.79
CA ILE A 369 -1.68 28.61 20.70
C ILE A 369 -0.91 29.92 20.55
N LEU A 370 -0.31 30.40 21.65
CA LEU A 370 0.49 31.63 21.70
C LEU A 370 1.95 31.39 21.34
N LYS A 371 2.34 30.12 21.22
CA LYS A 371 3.67 29.63 20.87
C LYS A 371 3.70 29.11 19.44
N THR A 372 2.73 29.48 18.58
CA THR A 372 2.68 29.00 17.19
C THR A 372 1.89 29.91 16.26
N ASP A 373 2.38 30.09 15.04
CA ASP A 373 1.67 30.77 13.94
C ASP A 373 1.06 29.83 12.89
N ASP A 374 1.01 28.55 13.24
CA ASP A 374 0.75 27.48 12.31
C ASP A 374 -0.73 27.46 11.92
N PRO A 375 -1.06 27.74 10.64
CA PRO A 375 -2.44 28.03 10.25
C PRO A 375 -3.36 26.83 10.43
N TYR A 376 -2.87 25.61 10.26
CA TYR A 376 -3.70 24.40 10.42
C TYR A 376 -3.92 24.06 11.89
N PHE A 377 -2.95 24.28 12.78
CA PHE A 377 -3.10 24.05 14.22
C PHE A 377 -4.06 25.09 14.80
N ILE A 378 -3.91 26.34 14.38
CA ILE A 378 -4.80 27.44 14.73
C ILE A 378 -6.22 27.16 14.19
N SER A 379 -6.34 26.65 12.97
CA SER A 379 -7.63 26.23 12.40
C SER A 379 -8.29 25.11 13.21
N ASN A 380 -7.53 24.10 13.65
CA ASN A 380 -8.05 23.04 14.52
C ASN A 380 -8.57 23.61 15.86
N TYR A 381 -7.84 24.56 16.45
CA TYR A 381 -8.31 25.22 17.66
C TYR A 381 -9.56 26.07 17.41
N ALA A 382 -9.64 26.76 16.27
CA ALA A 382 -10.83 27.50 15.87
C ALA A 382 -12.05 26.59 15.73
N VAL A 383 -11.89 25.41 15.13
CA VAL A 383 -12.95 24.39 15.06
C VAL A 383 -13.38 23.98 16.47
N LEU A 384 -12.45 23.63 17.36
CA LEU A 384 -12.78 23.28 18.75
C LEU A 384 -13.59 24.39 19.43
N LEU A 385 -13.12 25.64 19.34
CA LEU A 385 -13.80 26.79 19.94
C LEU A 385 -15.17 27.08 19.34
N SER A 386 -15.43 26.74 18.09
CA SER A 386 -16.77 26.96 17.49
C SER A 386 -17.87 26.13 18.16
N TYR A 387 -17.52 25.00 18.78
CA TYR A 387 -18.44 24.19 19.58
C TYR A 387 -18.64 24.71 21.02
N SER A 388 -17.96 25.79 21.41
CA SER A 388 -18.10 26.37 22.74
C SER A 388 -19.49 26.96 22.96
N THR A 389 -19.94 26.92 24.21
CA THR A 389 -21.14 27.64 24.66
C THR A 389 -20.86 29.12 24.92
N GLU A 390 -19.59 29.51 24.98
CA GLU A 390 -19.15 30.88 25.28
C GLU A 390 -18.98 31.69 23.99
N GLU A 391 -19.72 32.78 23.88
CA GLU A 391 -19.72 33.64 22.68
C GLU A 391 -18.34 34.25 22.36
N ASN A 392 -17.55 34.56 23.39
CA ASN A 392 -16.18 35.03 23.19
C ASN A 392 -15.33 33.99 22.46
N ASP A 393 -15.47 32.70 22.80
CA ASP A 393 -14.75 31.62 22.15
C ASP A 393 -15.16 31.50 20.68
N MET A 394 -16.45 31.63 20.37
CA MET A 394 -16.97 31.62 18.99
C MET A 394 -16.43 32.79 18.16
N ASN A 395 -16.36 33.99 18.74
CA ASN A 395 -15.81 35.16 18.07
C ASN A 395 -14.31 35.00 17.80
N VAL A 396 -13.57 34.41 18.77
CA VAL A 396 -12.18 34.01 18.57
C VAL A 396 -12.08 32.96 17.47
N ALA A 397 -12.94 31.95 17.44
CA ALA A 397 -12.98 30.93 16.38
C ALA A 397 -13.11 31.55 14.99
N LYS A 398 -14.09 32.45 14.78
CA LYS A 398 -14.27 33.17 13.50
C LYS A 398 -13.01 33.92 13.09
N SER A 399 -12.42 34.67 14.03
CA SER A 399 -11.22 35.47 13.78
C SER A 399 -10.03 34.58 13.40
N LEU A 400 -9.78 33.53 14.17
CA LEU A 400 -8.69 32.58 13.94
C LEU A 400 -8.86 31.89 12.58
N ALA A 401 -10.00 31.26 12.31
CA ALA A 401 -10.22 30.56 11.04
C ALA A 401 -10.13 31.48 9.81
N GLY A 402 -10.66 32.70 9.92
CA GLY A 402 -10.55 33.70 8.84
C GLY A 402 -9.11 34.17 8.62
N ASN A 403 -8.30 34.29 9.68
CA ASN A 403 -6.89 34.63 9.56
C ASN A 403 -6.09 33.50 8.92
N THR A 404 -6.37 32.24 9.27
CA THR A 404 -5.61 31.09 8.75
C THR A 404 -5.84 30.88 7.26
N VAL A 405 -7.07 31.05 6.76
CA VAL A 405 -7.37 30.98 5.31
C VAL A 405 -6.70 32.11 4.54
N ARG A 406 -6.60 33.31 5.14
CA ARG A 406 -5.88 34.44 4.53
C ARG A 406 -4.37 34.24 4.51
N ALA A 407 -3.82 33.61 5.55
CA ALA A 407 -2.39 33.30 5.64
C ALA A 407 -1.99 32.18 4.68
N GLU A 408 -2.84 31.16 4.54
CA GLU A 408 -2.60 30.00 3.70
C GLU A 408 -3.91 29.59 3.00
N ASN A 409 -3.96 29.80 1.68
CA ASN A 409 -5.16 29.50 0.90
C ASN A 409 -5.21 28.01 0.52
N SER A 410 -5.60 27.15 1.46
CA SER A 410 -5.71 25.70 1.25
C SER A 410 -7.12 25.16 1.47
N ILE A 411 -7.43 24.02 0.83
CA ILE A 411 -8.75 23.37 0.91
C ILE A 411 -9.11 22.97 2.35
N PRO A 412 -8.23 22.35 3.16
CA PRO A 412 -8.53 22.02 4.56
C PRO A 412 -8.89 23.25 5.41
N LEU A 413 -8.17 24.36 5.24
CA LEU A 413 -8.41 25.59 6.00
C LEU A 413 -9.76 26.22 5.61
N ALA A 414 -10.08 26.24 4.32
CA ALA A 414 -11.36 26.71 3.83
C ALA A 414 -12.52 25.83 4.33
N ASN A 415 -12.35 24.50 4.36
CA ASN A 415 -13.32 23.57 4.93
C ASN A 415 -13.60 23.90 6.41
N ASN A 416 -12.54 24.04 7.21
CA ASN A 416 -12.66 24.33 8.64
C ASN A 416 -13.28 25.72 8.90
N LEU A 417 -12.98 26.72 8.05
CA LEU A 417 -13.67 28.02 8.10
C LEU A 417 -15.18 27.88 7.86
N GLY A 418 -15.59 27.05 6.88
CA GLY A 418 -17.00 26.75 6.65
C GLY A 418 -17.70 26.15 7.88
N ILE A 419 -17.02 25.25 8.60
CA ILE A 419 -17.51 24.65 9.85
C ILE A 419 -17.64 25.68 10.95
N VAL A 420 -16.61 26.52 11.12
CA VAL A 420 -16.64 27.60 12.11
C VAL A 420 -17.82 28.53 11.84
N PHE A 421 -18.06 28.94 10.59
CA PHE A 421 -19.23 29.76 10.25
C PHE A 421 -20.55 29.06 10.57
N TYR A 422 -20.69 27.77 10.27
CA TYR A 422 -21.89 27.00 10.59
C TYR A 422 -22.18 27.03 12.09
N TRP A 423 -21.17 26.66 12.88
CA TRP A 423 -21.27 26.59 14.34
C TRP A 423 -21.19 27.95 15.01
N THR A 424 -21.17 29.06 14.30
CA THR A 424 -21.17 30.40 14.91
C THR A 424 -22.27 31.30 14.34
N ASP A 425 -23.38 30.66 13.97
CA ASP A 425 -24.64 31.23 13.46
C ASP A 425 -24.49 32.05 12.16
N ASP A 426 -23.48 31.75 11.35
CA ASP A 426 -23.25 32.40 10.04
C ASP A 426 -23.42 31.39 8.90
N GLN A 427 -24.59 30.72 8.88
CA GLN A 427 -24.85 29.59 7.97
C GLN A 427 -24.88 29.98 6.49
N GLU A 428 -25.14 31.26 6.16
CA GLU A 428 -25.05 31.76 4.79
C GLU A 428 -23.60 31.77 4.29
N LYS A 429 -22.66 32.32 5.09
CA LYS A 429 -21.23 32.29 4.75
C LYS A 429 -20.67 30.88 4.76
N SER A 430 -21.13 30.03 5.68
CA SER A 430 -20.78 28.61 5.68
C SER A 430 -21.12 27.97 4.32
N LEU A 431 -22.34 28.19 3.83
CA LEU A 431 -22.78 27.66 2.55
C LEU A 431 -21.97 28.24 1.38
N GLU A 432 -21.71 29.55 1.38
CA GLU A 432 -20.92 30.20 0.34
C GLU A 432 -19.51 29.60 0.23
N VAL A 433 -18.83 29.43 1.37
CA VAL A 433 -17.50 28.83 1.41
C VAL A 433 -17.53 27.40 0.88
N PHE A 434 -18.43 26.54 1.39
CA PHE A 434 -18.50 25.16 0.94
C PHE A 434 -18.87 25.05 -0.55
N LYS A 435 -19.83 25.84 -1.03
CA LYS A 435 -20.24 25.83 -2.44
C LYS A 435 -19.10 26.26 -3.37
N SER A 436 -18.35 27.29 -2.98
CA SER A 436 -17.20 27.78 -3.76
C SER A 436 -16.10 26.73 -3.86
N VAL A 437 -15.68 26.18 -2.71
CA VAL A 437 -14.62 25.17 -2.66
C VAL A 437 -15.05 23.87 -3.34
N ALA A 438 -16.29 23.41 -3.11
CA ALA A 438 -16.82 22.21 -3.75
C ALA A 438 -16.84 22.34 -5.28
N SER A 439 -17.29 23.47 -5.81
CA SER A 439 -17.31 23.70 -7.28
C SER A 439 -15.90 23.72 -7.88
N MET A 440 -14.93 24.32 -7.17
CA MET A 440 -13.53 24.32 -7.60
C MET A 440 -12.95 22.91 -7.63
N VAL A 441 -13.16 22.13 -6.56
CA VAL A 441 -12.62 20.77 -6.47
C VAL A 441 -13.28 19.84 -7.49
N ASP A 442 -14.60 19.88 -7.63
CA ASP A 442 -15.33 19.04 -8.60
C ASP A 442 -14.80 19.26 -10.02
N LYS A 443 -14.69 20.51 -10.47
CA LYS A 443 -14.11 20.85 -11.77
C LYS A 443 -12.69 20.31 -11.95
N ARG A 444 -11.87 20.37 -10.89
CA ARG A 444 -10.52 19.81 -10.91
C ARG A 444 -10.57 18.29 -11.07
N VAL A 445 -11.36 17.57 -10.27
CA VAL A 445 -11.49 16.11 -10.33
C VAL A 445 -11.98 15.66 -11.71
N GLN A 446 -13.02 16.28 -12.27
CA GLN A 446 -13.52 15.98 -13.61
C GLN A 446 -12.44 16.21 -14.68
N SER A 447 -11.71 17.33 -14.61
CA SER A 447 -10.62 17.61 -15.55
C SER A 447 -9.51 16.55 -15.51
N PHE A 448 -9.14 16.09 -14.31
CA PHE A 448 -8.16 15.02 -14.15
C PHE A 448 -8.70 13.68 -14.68
N GLY A 449 -9.97 13.36 -14.43
CA GLY A 449 -10.63 12.16 -14.94
C GLY A 449 -10.63 12.10 -16.47
N GLU A 450 -10.93 13.22 -17.14
CA GLU A 450 -10.87 13.30 -18.61
C GLU A 450 -9.44 13.15 -19.14
N LYS A 451 -8.46 13.81 -18.51
CA LYS A 451 -7.04 13.68 -18.88
C LYS A 451 -6.49 12.28 -18.66
N ALA A 452 -6.95 11.56 -17.64
CA ALA A 452 -6.52 10.20 -17.34
C ALA A 452 -6.90 9.19 -18.44
N LYS A 453 -7.93 9.47 -19.24
CA LYS A 453 -8.32 8.59 -20.36
C LYS A 453 -7.26 8.53 -21.46
N THR A 454 -6.41 9.55 -21.57
CA THR A 454 -5.41 9.68 -22.63
C THR A 454 -3.97 9.82 -22.13
N ASN A 455 -3.75 10.04 -20.83
CA ASN A 455 -2.44 10.17 -20.20
C ASN A 455 -2.22 9.08 -19.12
N PRO A 456 -1.36 8.08 -19.38
CA PRO A 456 -1.05 6.99 -18.45
C PRO A 456 -0.46 7.43 -17.10
N GLU A 457 0.30 8.53 -17.04
CA GLU A 457 0.85 9.04 -15.78
C GLU A 457 -0.25 9.62 -14.88
N ILE A 458 -1.21 10.33 -15.48
CA ILE A 458 -2.37 10.87 -14.76
C ILE A 458 -3.31 9.73 -14.33
N GLN A 459 -3.44 8.68 -15.14
CA GLN A 459 -4.19 7.48 -14.78
C GLN A 459 -3.56 6.77 -13.57
N ALA A 460 -2.25 6.53 -13.60
CA ALA A 460 -1.51 5.95 -12.48
C ALA A 460 -1.60 6.82 -11.22
N TYR A 461 -1.55 8.14 -11.36
CA TYR A 461 -1.74 9.09 -10.28
C TYR A 461 -3.12 8.98 -9.62
N LEU A 462 -4.20 8.95 -10.41
CA LEU A 462 -5.56 8.79 -9.87
C LEU A 462 -5.77 7.41 -9.23
N GLN A 463 -5.19 6.35 -9.80
CA GLN A 463 -5.18 5.02 -9.18
C GLN A 463 -4.45 5.03 -7.83
N GLY A 464 -3.31 5.71 -7.75
CA GLY A 464 -2.56 5.92 -6.50
C GLY A 464 -3.39 6.61 -5.42
N ILE A 465 -4.13 7.66 -5.77
CA ILE A 465 -5.07 8.32 -4.86
C ILE A 465 -6.16 7.35 -4.40
N GLY A 466 -6.79 6.62 -5.34
CA GLY A 466 -7.84 5.65 -5.01
C GLY A 466 -7.35 4.53 -4.08
N ASN A 467 -6.13 4.03 -4.30
CA ASN A 467 -5.46 3.06 -3.43
C ASN A 467 -5.21 3.63 -2.03
N SER A 468 -4.68 4.85 -1.96
CA SER A 468 -4.41 5.57 -0.69
C SER A 468 -5.68 5.78 0.11
N ILE A 469 -6.77 6.22 -0.52
CA ILE A 469 -8.07 6.39 0.13
C ILE A 469 -8.56 5.06 0.69
N ARG A 470 -8.56 3.98 -0.11
CA ARG A 470 -8.99 2.64 0.36
C ARG A 470 -8.19 2.17 1.58
N GLN A 471 -6.87 2.31 1.54
CA GLN A 471 -6.01 1.94 2.67
C GLN A 471 -6.34 2.77 3.92
N LYS A 472 -6.52 4.09 3.76
CA LYS A 472 -6.87 4.97 4.88
C LYS A 472 -8.27 4.70 5.43
N THR A 473 -9.26 4.38 4.60
CA THR A 473 -10.62 4.01 5.04
C THR A 473 -10.68 2.65 5.72
N GLN A 474 -9.84 1.69 5.32
CA GLN A 474 -9.66 0.43 6.07
C GLN A 474 -9.09 0.68 7.46
N LEU A 475 -8.24 1.70 7.58
CA LEU A 475 -7.70 2.10 8.86
C LEU A 475 -8.77 2.88 9.66
N ASP A 476 -9.19 4.04 9.20
CA ASP A 476 -10.21 4.88 9.81
C ASP A 476 -11.51 4.79 8.99
N PRO A 477 -12.54 4.06 9.46
CA PRO A 477 -13.80 3.92 8.74
C PRO A 477 -14.51 5.25 8.45
N ASP A 478 -14.21 6.32 9.20
CA ASP A 478 -14.77 7.66 9.00
C ASP A 478 -13.86 8.57 8.16
N TYR A 479 -12.76 8.04 7.62
CA TYR A 479 -11.85 8.80 6.77
C TYR A 479 -12.53 9.22 5.47
N VAL A 480 -12.51 10.52 5.22
CA VAL A 480 -12.91 11.15 3.96
C VAL A 480 -11.68 11.88 3.42
N TYR A 481 -11.39 11.71 2.13
CA TYR A 481 -10.29 12.43 1.50
C TYR A 481 -10.49 13.95 1.62
N GLU A 482 -9.44 14.67 1.97
CA GLU A 482 -9.49 16.09 2.35
C GLU A 482 -10.10 16.96 1.25
N ASN A 483 -9.79 16.66 -0.01
CA ASN A 483 -10.35 17.37 -1.16
C ASN A 483 -11.85 17.08 -1.37
N PHE A 484 -12.33 15.90 -0.98
CA PHE A 484 -13.74 15.53 -1.11
C PHE A 484 -14.58 16.01 0.07
N THR A 485 -13.94 16.37 1.20
CA THR A 485 -14.61 16.79 2.42
C THR A 485 -15.45 18.08 2.27
N PRO A 486 -14.99 19.14 1.55
CA PRO A 486 -15.84 20.31 1.28
C PRO A 486 -17.09 19.98 0.46
N ILE A 487 -17.00 19.03 -0.48
CA ILE A 487 -18.15 18.59 -1.29
C ILE A 487 -19.16 17.90 -0.39
N LEU A 488 -18.70 16.97 0.47
CA LEU A 488 -19.53 16.33 1.48
C LEU A 488 -20.25 17.37 2.38
N ASN A 489 -19.49 18.31 2.94
CA ASN A 489 -20.05 19.32 3.85
C ASN A 489 -21.03 20.27 3.14
N TYR A 490 -20.79 20.60 1.87
CA TYR A 490 -21.77 21.31 1.04
C TYR A 490 -23.08 20.53 0.93
N VAL A 491 -23.01 19.23 0.60
CA VAL A 491 -24.19 18.37 0.47
C VAL A 491 -24.93 18.23 1.79
N LEU A 492 -24.23 17.98 2.90
CA LEU A 492 -24.83 17.87 4.23
C LEU A 492 -25.56 19.17 4.61
N LEU A 493 -24.93 20.32 4.41
CA LEU A 493 -25.52 21.61 4.75
C LEU A 493 -26.79 21.92 3.95
N GLU A 494 -26.78 21.65 2.64
CA GLU A 494 -27.97 21.75 1.78
C GLU A 494 -29.07 20.77 2.25
N SER A 495 -28.68 19.55 2.62
CA SER A 495 -29.60 18.50 3.08
C SER A 495 -30.27 18.84 4.41
N TYR A 496 -29.55 19.47 5.34
CA TYR A 496 -30.10 19.93 6.62
C TYR A 496 -31.02 21.15 6.47
N LYS A 497 -30.76 22.02 5.49
CA LYS A 497 -31.66 23.16 5.18
C LYS A 497 -33.01 22.66 4.67
N ALA A 498 -33.01 21.73 3.73
CA ALA A 498 -34.23 21.12 3.23
C ALA A 498 -33.97 19.73 2.62
N LYS A 499 -34.79 18.76 3.02
CA LYS A 499 -34.80 17.42 2.40
C LYS A 499 -35.73 17.42 1.18
N THR A 500 -35.16 17.63 0.00
CA THR A 500 -35.88 17.76 -1.28
C THR A 500 -35.35 16.75 -2.31
N PRO A 501 -36.06 16.50 -3.43
CA PRO A 501 -35.53 15.69 -4.52
C PRO A 501 -34.18 16.21 -5.06
N GLN A 502 -33.98 17.53 -5.06
CA GLN A 502 -32.73 18.16 -5.50
C GLN A 502 -31.58 17.86 -4.54
N THR A 503 -31.79 17.95 -3.22
CA THR A 503 -30.73 17.62 -2.25
C THR A 503 -30.43 16.12 -2.20
N LYS A 504 -31.43 15.27 -2.47
CA LYS A 504 -31.21 13.83 -2.69
C LYS A 504 -30.37 13.55 -3.94
N GLN A 505 -30.61 14.24 -5.05
CA GLN A 505 -29.78 14.11 -6.26
C GLN A 505 -28.34 14.56 -6.01
N LEU A 506 -28.15 15.64 -5.26
CA LEU A 506 -26.81 16.12 -4.86
C LEU A 506 -26.08 15.07 -4.00
N ALA A 507 -26.79 14.42 -3.07
CA ALA A 507 -26.25 13.32 -2.28
C ALA A 507 -25.89 12.10 -3.14
N MET A 508 -26.73 11.69 -4.08
CA MET A 508 -26.41 10.62 -5.02
C MET A 508 -25.16 10.94 -5.84
N TYR A 509 -25.07 12.16 -6.38
CA TYR A 509 -23.91 12.59 -7.15
C TYR A 509 -22.63 12.50 -6.31
N TYR A 510 -22.66 12.93 -5.05
CA TYR A 510 -21.50 12.81 -4.17
C TYR A 510 -21.08 11.35 -3.94
N LEU A 511 -22.05 10.49 -3.61
CA LEU A 511 -21.81 9.07 -3.30
C LEU A 511 -21.28 8.29 -4.49
N GLU A 512 -21.71 8.62 -5.71
CA GLU A 512 -21.30 7.96 -6.95
C GLU A 512 -19.90 8.39 -7.42
N ASN A 513 -19.50 9.65 -7.17
CA ASN A 513 -18.31 10.24 -7.80
C ASN A 513 -17.12 10.42 -6.85
N TYR A 514 -17.31 10.38 -5.53
CA TYR A 514 -16.23 10.67 -4.58
C TYR A 514 -16.08 9.64 -3.47
N ASP A 515 -17.14 9.36 -2.70
CA ASP A 515 -17.07 8.45 -1.55
C ASP A 515 -18.41 7.78 -1.25
N SER A 516 -18.42 6.45 -1.25
CA SER A 516 -19.55 5.60 -0.90
C SER A 516 -19.25 4.64 0.24
N SER A 517 -18.09 4.78 0.90
CA SER A 517 -17.54 3.76 1.79
C SER A 517 -17.33 4.23 3.23
N SER A 518 -17.02 5.52 3.44
CA SER A 518 -16.80 6.06 4.78
C SER A 518 -18.07 6.06 5.63
N GLY A 519 -17.91 6.15 6.95
CA GLY A 519 -19.04 6.33 7.86
C GLY A 519 -19.83 7.62 7.60
N TRP A 520 -19.20 8.66 7.06
CA TRP A 520 -19.89 9.87 6.62
C TRP A 520 -20.71 9.68 5.35
N ALA A 521 -20.20 8.90 4.38
CA ALA A 521 -20.96 8.51 3.20
C ALA A 521 -22.19 7.66 3.58
N LYS A 522 -22.02 6.72 4.53
CA LYS A 522 -23.13 5.93 5.10
C LYS A 522 -24.16 6.81 5.79
N HIS A 523 -23.71 7.74 6.63
CA HIS A 523 -24.59 8.70 7.30
C HIS A 523 -25.41 9.54 6.29
N LEU A 524 -24.75 10.08 5.26
CA LEU A 524 -25.44 10.84 4.20
C LEU A 524 -26.45 9.97 3.43
N ALA A 525 -26.08 8.72 3.13
CA ALA A 525 -26.96 7.78 2.44
C ALA A 525 -28.19 7.43 3.30
N GLU A 526 -27.99 7.13 4.58
CA GLU A 526 -29.06 6.88 5.55
C GLU A 526 -30.00 8.08 5.68
N PHE A 527 -29.44 9.30 5.80
CA PHE A 527 -30.23 10.53 5.88
C PHE A 527 -31.20 10.72 4.70
N HIS A 528 -30.79 10.31 3.49
CA HIS A 528 -31.61 10.40 2.27
C HIS A 528 -32.35 9.11 1.87
N GLY A 529 -32.17 8.02 2.62
CA GLY A 529 -32.67 6.70 2.26
C GLY A 529 -32.14 6.23 0.90
N ILE A 530 -30.82 6.33 0.70
CA ILE A 530 -30.09 5.85 -0.47
C ILE A 530 -29.44 4.50 -0.11
N THR A 531 -29.62 3.49 -0.96
CA THR A 531 -28.93 2.21 -0.81
C THR A 531 -27.55 2.32 -1.46
N LEU A 532 -26.49 2.17 -0.67
CA LEU A 532 -25.13 2.15 -1.18
C LEU A 532 -24.85 0.80 -1.88
N PRO A 533 -24.12 0.81 -3.01
CA PRO A 533 -23.67 -0.44 -3.63
C PRO A 533 -22.76 -1.19 -2.65
N ASP A 534 -23.03 -2.49 -2.47
CA ASP A 534 -22.17 -3.35 -1.65
C ASP A 534 -20.81 -3.49 -2.36
N PRO A 535 -19.68 -3.12 -1.72
CA PRO A 535 -18.35 -3.27 -2.31
C PRO A 535 -18.02 -4.72 -2.72
N SER A 536 -18.71 -5.71 -2.12
CA SER A 536 -18.59 -7.12 -2.46
C SER A 536 -19.43 -7.56 -3.67
N GLN A 537 -20.26 -6.66 -4.21
CA GLN A 537 -21.07 -6.87 -5.41
C GLN A 537 -20.43 -6.24 -6.67
N ALA A 538 -19.12 -6.45 -6.87
CA ALA A 538 -18.70 -6.73 -8.24
C ALA A 538 -19.55 -7.93 -8.70
N THR A 539 -20.35 -7.76 -9.76
CA THR A 539 -21.28 -8.78 -10.26
C THR A 539 -20.58 -10.14 -10.25
N LYS A 540 -21.10 -11.10 -9.47
CA LYS A 540 -20.68 -12.51 -9.57
C LYS A 540 -21.01 -13.00 -10.98
N GLN A 541 -20.14 -12.74 -11.94
CA GLN A 541 -20.15 -13.44 -13.21
C GLN A 541 -19.92 -14.91 -12.90
N ASN A 542 -20.69 -15.82 -13.51
CA ASN A 542 -20.39 -17.23 -13.32
C ASN A 542 -19.02 -17.51 -13.94
N VAL A 543 -18.14 -18.10 -13.15
CA VAL A 543 -16.82 -18.49 -13.63
C VAL A 543 -16.90 -19.92 -14.12
N PHE A 544 -16.78 -20.08 -15.44
CA PHE A 544 -16.84 -21.38 -16.08
C PHE A 544 -15.59 -22.22 -15.74
N LYS A 545 -15.79 -23.53 -15.53
CA LYS A 545 -14.70 -24.44 -15.16
C LYS A 545 -14.56 -25.60 -16.14
N VAL A 546 -13.31 -26.01 -16.36
CA VAL A 546 -12.92 -27.20 -17.13
C VAL A 546 -12.30 -28.19 -16.16
N GLY A 547 -12.89 -29.38 -16.04
CA GLY A 547 -12.38 -30.40 -15.10
C GLY A 547 -12.27 -29.89 -13.66
N GLY A 548 -13.18 -29.01 -13.25
CA GLY A 548 -13.23 -28.41 -11.91
C GLY A 548 -12.31 -27.21 -11.68
N VAL A 549 -11.61 -26.71 -12.71
CA VAL A 549 -10.71 -25.55 -12.62
C VAL A 549 -11.08 -24.49 -13.65
N GLY A 550 -11.16 -23.22 -13.24
CA GLY A 550 -11.47 -22.06 -14.07
C GLY A 550 -10.68 -20.81 -13.68
N PRO A 551 -10.93 -19.66 -14.35
CA PRO A 551 -10.35 -18.38 -13.96
C PRO A 551 -10.57 -18.06 -12.47
N GLY A 552 -9.60 -17.41 -11.82
CA GLY A 552 -9.64 -17.11 -10.38
C GLY A 552 -9.37 -18.31 -9.45
N ASP A 553 -9.35 -19.55 -9.94
CA ASP A 553 -8.90 -20.70 -9.15
C ASP A 553 -7.37 -20.69 -8.95
N LYS A 554 -6.89 -21.39 -7.93
CA LYS A 554 -5.49 -21.37 -7.52
C LYS A 554 -4.67 -22.43 -8.26
N LEU A 555 -3.37 -22.20 -8.37
CA LEU A 555 -2.40 -23.21 -8.84
C LEU A 555 -2.50 -24.51 -8.02
N GLU A 556 -2.83 -24.42 -6.73
CA GLU A 556 -3.08 -25.60 -5.90
C GLU A 556 -4.26 -26.43 -6.41
N ASP A 557 -5.38 -25.79 -6.74
CA ASP A 557 -6.58 -26.44 -7.28
C ASP A 557 -6.27 -27.08 -8.63
N LEU A 558 -5.54 -26.36 -9.49
CA LEU A 558 -5.07 -26.86 -10.77
C LEU A 558 -4.23 -28.13 -10.59
N LEU A 559 -3.17 -28.07 -9.79
CA LEU A 559 -2.27 -29.20 -9.63
C LEU A 559 -2.95 -30.39 -8.93
N LYS A 560 -3.88 -30.15 -8.00
CA LYS A 560 -4.65 -31.19 -7.32
C LYS A 560 -5.60 -31.93 -8.26
N LEU A 561 -6.28 -31.21 -9.14
CA LEU A 561 -7.29 -31.78 -10.05
C LEU A 561 -6.70 -32.26 -11.38
N TRP A 562 -5.62 -31.62 -11.86
CA TRP A 562 -5.04 -31.88 -13.17
C TRP A 562 -3.67 -32.57 -13.13
N GLY A 563 -2.99 -32.58 -11.98
CA GLY A 563 -1.64 -33.11 -11.83
C GLY A 563 -0.58 -32.13 -12.34
N LYS A 564 0.63 -32.64 -12.63
CA LYS A 564 1.70 -31.82 -13.22
C LYS A 564 1.44 -31.58 -14.71
N PRO A 565 1.69 -30.36 -15.23
CA PRO A 565 1.59 -30.10 -16.66
C PRO A 565 2.64 -30.89 -17.46
N ASP A 566 2.34 -31.20 -18.71
CA ASP A 566 3.30 -31.82 -19.62
C ASP A 566 4.40 -30.82 -20.01
N LYS A 567 4.04 -29.53 -20.11
CA LYS A 567 4.94 -28.44 -20.47
C LYS A 567 4.47 -27.13 -19.85
N ILE A 568 5.42 -26.30 -19.42
CA ILE A 568 5.19 -24.90 -19.05
C ILE A 568 5.83 -24.00 -20.10
N GLN A 569 5.07 -23.05 -20.65
CA GLN A 569 5.55 -22.08 -21.62
C GLN A 569 5.29 -20.66 -21.12
N VAL A 570 6.36 -19.88 -20.95
CA VAL A 570 6.27 -18.47 -20.55
C VAL A 570 5.96 -17.60 -21.76
N ASP A 571 4.91 -16.80 -21.68
CA ASP A 571 4.65 -15.72 -22.62
C ASP A 571 5.65 -14.59 -22.38
N LYS A 572 6.49 -14.33 -23.38
CA LYS A 572 7.55 -13.31 -23.28
C LYS A 572 7.01 -11.88 -23.16
N SER A 573 5.76 -11.64 -23.54
CA SER A 573 5.17 -10.30 -23.53
C SER A 573 4.57 -9.92 -22.19
N SER A 574 3.89 -10.85 -21.51
CA SER A 574 3.23 -10.63 -20.22
C SER A 574 3.94 -11.28 -19.02
N GLY A 575 4.86 -12.21 -19.24
CA GLY A 575 5.42 -13.06 -18.19
C GLY A 575 4.48 -14.14 -17.67
N SER A 576 3.23 -14.18 -18.15
CA SER A 576 2.26 -15.22 -17.79
C SER A 576 2.68 -16.59 -18.33
N GLU A 577 2.24 -17.66 -17.70
CA GLU A 577 2.67 -19.01 -18.00
C GLU A 577 1.52 -19.88 -18.51
N PHE A 578 1.70 -20.50 -19.66
CA PHE A 578 0.82 -21.55 -20.15
C PHE A 578 1.25 -22.90 -19.56
N TYR A 579 0.39 -23.47 -18.72
CA TYR A 579 0.49 -24.84 -18.22
C TYR A 579 -0.27 -25.73 -19.19
N ILE A 580 0.46 -26.51 -19.98
CA ILE A 580 -0.07 -27.26 -21.13
C ILE A 580 -0.24 -28.73 -20.74
N TYR A 581 -1.45 -29.24 -20.93
CA TYR A 581 -1.81 -30.65 -20.75
C TYR A 581 -2.15 -31.25 -22.12
N ASN A 582 -1.14 -31.75 -22.82
CA ASN A 582 -1.25 -32.23 -24.19
C ASN A 582 -2.30 -33.35 -24.32
N LYS A 583 -2.32 -34.30 -23.37
CA LYS A 583 -3.27 -35.42 -23.38
C LYS A 583 -4.73 -35.01 -23.19
N LYS A 584 -4.95 -33.87 -22.55
CA LYS A 584 -6.28 -33.29 -22.29
C LYS A 584 -6.59 -32.11 -23.22
N GLU A 585 -5.69 -31.82 -24.18
CA GLU A 585 -5.84 -30.74 -25.16
C GLU A 585 -6.34 -29.42 -24.57
N THR A 586 -5.80 -29.09 -23.40
CA THR A 586 -6.18 -27.94 -22.59
C THR A 586 -4.92 -27.26 -22.07
N SER A 587 -4.91 -25.94 -22.06
CA SER A 587 -3.88 -25.16 -21.38
C SER A 587 -4.49 -24.12 -20.45
N PHE A 588 -3.80 -23.87 -19.34
CA PHE A 588 -4.18 -22.86 -18.36
C PHE A 588 -3.14 -21.75 -18.43
N LEU A 589 -3.59 -20.50 -18.56
CA LEU A 589 -2.74 -19.33 -18.41
C LEU A 589 -2.73 -18.94 -16.94
N LEU A 590 -1.55 -18.86 -16.35
CA LEU A 590 -1.36 -18.50 -14.95
C LEU A 590 -0.47 -17.26 -14.83
N SER A 591 -0.77 -16.43 -13.83
CA SER A 591 0.12 -15.38 -13.37
C SER A 591 0.12 -15.40 -11.85
N ILE A 592 1.32 -15.42 -11.26
CA ILE A 592 1.56 -15.55 -9.81
C ILE A 592 0.53 -16.54 -9.23
N GLY A 593 0.57 -17.74 -9.81
CA GLY A 593 -0.28 -18.93 -9.70
C GLY A 593 -1.74 -18.75 -9.35
N SER A 594 -2.36 -17.66 -9.79
CA SER A 594 -3.78 -17.61 -10.08
C SER A 594 -4.01 -18.03 -11.52
N VAL A 595 -5.06 -18.79 -11.78
CA VAL A 595 -5.50 -19.11 -13.14
C VAL A 595 -6.18 -17.88 -13.71
N LEU A 596 -5.63 -17.31 -14.78
CA LEU A 596 -6.19 -16.15 -15.47
C LEU A 596 -7.15 -16.56 -16.60
N GLN A 597 -6.83 -17.67 -17.27
CA GLN A 597 -7.57 -18.09 -18.44
C GLN A 597 -7.43 -19.59 -18.67
N VAL A 598 -8.48 -20.21 -19.23
CA VAL A 598 -8.45 -21.62 -19.65
C VAL A 598 -8.68 -21.70 -21.15
N ASN A 599 -7.80 -22.40 -21.86
CA ASN A 599 -7.85 -22.62 -23.30
C ASN A 599 -8.13 -24.08 -23.59
N VAL A 600 -9.25 -24.34 -24.23
CA VAL A 600 -9.69 -25.67 -24.66
C VAL A 600 -9.65 -25.74 -26.18
N TYR A 601 -8.93 -26.70 -26.75
CA TYR A 601 -8.67 -26.75 -28.20
C TYR A 601 -8.73 -28.15 -28.83
N GLY A 602 -9.13 -29.18 -28.07
CA GLY A 602 -9.33 -30.51 -28.63
C GLY A 602 -10.38 -31.35 -27.89
N ASP A 603 -10.76 -32.45 -28.53
CA ASP A 603 -11.89 -33.30 -28.12
C ASP A 603 -11.59 -34.14 -26.87
N ASN A 604 -10.32 -34.27 -26.47
CA ASN A 604 -9.92 -34.94 -25.24
C ASN A 604 -10.04 -34.05 -23.99
N SER A 605 -10.47 -32.80 -24.15
CA SER A 605 -10.68 -31.89 -23.02
C SER A 605 -11.93 -32.28 -22.22
N PRO A 606 -11.87 -32.21 -20.87
CA PRO A 606 -13.07 -32.26 -20.05
C PRO A 606 -14.09 -31.21 -20.50
N GLY A 607 -15.39 -31.53 -20.42
CA GLY A 607 -16.45 -30.56 -20.73
C GLY A 607 -16.40 -29.33 -19.81
N ILE A 608 -16.86 -28.19 -20.34
CA ILE A 608 -17.05 -26.93 -19.61
C ILE A 608 -18.42 -26.97 -18.95
N ASP A 609 -18.39 -27.11 -17.62
CA ASP A 609 -19.57 -27.39 -16.81
C ASP A 609 -20.48 -28.47 -17.47
N LYS A 610 -21.68 -28.74 -16.95
CA LYS A 610 -22.50 -29.85 -17.46
C LYS A 610 -23.15 -29.55 -18.84
N GLY A 611 -22.39 -29.25 -19.91
CA GLY A 611 -23.02 -29.20 -21.24
C GLY A 611 -22.25 -28.80 -22.51
N VAL A 612 -21.00 -28.29 -22.48
CA VAL A 612 -20.31 -27.85 -23.72
C VAL A 612 -18.88 -28.41 -23.81
N SER A 613 -18.54 -28.95 -24.98
CA SER A 613 -17.21 -29.44 -25.34
C SER A 613 -16.81 -28.97 -26.75
N ILE A 614 -15.56 -29.20 -27.15
CA ILE A 614 -15.18 -29.14 -28.56
C ILE A 614 -16.09 -30.12 -29.36
N GLY A 615 -16.50 -29.70 -30.56
CA GLY A 615 -17.46 -30.40 -31.41
C GLY A 615 -18.94 -30.13 -31.09
N SER A 616 -19.26 -29.46 -29.98
CA SER A 616 -20.63 -29.06 -29.65
C SER A 616 -21.20 -28.11 -30.73
N ASP A 617 -22.50 -28.17 -30.98
CA ASP A 617 -23.15 -27.19 -31.86
C ASP A 617 -23.31 -25.83 -31.16
N ARG A 618 -23.48 -24.78 -31.95
CA ARG A 618 -23.66 -23.41 -31.46
C ARG A 618 -24.85 -23.25 -30.49
N GLY A 619 -25.95 -23.97 -30.70
CA GLY A 619 -27.11 -23.90 -29.81
C GLY A 619 -26.83 -24.51 -28.44
N SER A 620 -25.92 -25.47 -28.34
CA SER A 620 -25.42 -25.99 -27.07
C SER A 620 -24.54 -24.97 -26.34
N ALA A 621 -23.65 -24.28 -27.06
CA ALA A 621 -22.81 -23.21 -26.49
C ALA A 621 -23.64 -22.01 -26.00
N GLU A 622 -24.63 -21.56 -26.77
CA GLU A 622 -25.50 -20.44 -26.41
C GLU A 622 -26.42 -20.74 -25.21
N ARG A 623 -26.70 -22.01 -24.93
CA ARG A 623 -27.41 -22.43 -23.70
C ARG A 623 -26.57 -22.24 -22.44
N VAL A 624 -25.24 -22.36 -22.55
CA VAL A 624 -24.32 -22.23 -21.41
C VAL A 624 -23.81 -20.79 -21.28
N PHE A 625 -23.26 -20.22 -22.35
CA PHE A 625 -22.63 -18.89 -22.31
C PHE A 625 -23.61 -17.73 -22.50
N GLY A 626 -24.83 -18.01 -22.96
CA GLY A 626 -25.85 -17.04 -23.31
C GLY A 626 -25.94 -16.76 -24.81
N LYS A 627 -26.94 -15.98 -25.21
CA LYS A 627 -27.23 -15.66 -26.61
C LYS A 627 -26.65 -14.33 -27.07
N GLN A 628 -26.28 -13.45 -26.13
CA GLN A 628 -25.62 -12.18 -26.44
C GLN A 628 -24.11 -12.38 -26.57
N PHE A 629 -23.56 -11.97 -27.71
CA PHE A 629 -22.13 -12.03 -27.98
C PHE A 629 -21.67 -10.86 -28.84
N GLN A 630 -20.38 -10.52 -28.72
CA GLN A 630 -19.69 -9.59 -29.61
C GLN A 630 -18.64 -10.33 -30.42
N LYS A 631 -18.47 -9.97 -31.70
CA LYS A 631 -17.44 -10.58 -32.54
C LYS A 631 -16.08 -9.95 -32.25
N SER A 632 -15.10 -10.76 -31.87
CA SER A 632 -13.71 -10.35 -31.66
C SER A 632 -12.79 -11.22 -32.50
N GLY A 633 -12.39 -10.71 -33.67
CA GLY A 633 -11.61 -11.46 -34.65
C GLY A 633 -12.30 -12.78 -35.06
N PRO A 634 -11.63 -13.95 -34.93
CA PRO A 634 -12.23 -15.25 -35.25
C PRO A 634 -13.15 -15.80 -34.15
N TYR A 635 -13.29 -15.11 -33.01
CA TYR A 635 -14.07 -15.56 -31.86
C TYR A 635 -15.41 -14.81 -31.75
N LEU A 636 -16.40 -15.49 -31.17
CA LEU A 636 -17.59 -14.87 -30.59
C LEU A 636 -17.37 -14.77 -29.07
N GLY A 637 -17.33 -13.56 -28.53
CA GLY A 637 -17.18 -13.27 -27.11
C GLY A 637 -18.55 -13.17 -26.44
N TYR A 638 -18.85 -14.13 -25.59
CA TYR A 638 -20.03 -14.19 -24.74
C TYR A 638 -19.70 -13.57 -23.39
N THR A 639 -20.59 -12.70 -22.89
CA THR A 639 -20.43 -12.03 -21.59
C THR A 639 -21.70 -12.13 -20.73
N GLN A 640 -22.78 -12.68 -21.29
CA GLN A 640 -24.09 -12.70 -20.64
C GLN A 640 -24.11 -13.56 -19.36
N ASN A 641 -23.51 -14.75 -19.41
CA ASN A 641 -23.49 -15.68 -18.28
C ASN A 641 -22.08 -15.85 -17.68
N GLY A 642 -21.09 -15.09 -18.14
CA GLY A 642 -19.66 -15.22 -17.83
C GLY A 642 -18.82 -14.92 -19.07
N ASN A 643 -17.51 -14.71 -18.94
CA ASN A 643 -16.66 -14.33 -20.08
C ASN A 643 -16.11 -15.58 -20.78
N ALA A 644 -16.59 -15.83 -21.99
CA ALA A 644 -16.12 -16.92 -22.83
C ALA A 644 -15.96 -16.48 -24.28
N PHE A 645 -14.84 -16.82 -24.91
CA PHE A 645 -14.60 -16.59 -26.34
C PHE A 645 -14.59 -17.93 -27.06
N VAL A 646 -15.52 -18.10 -27.99
CA VAL A 646 -15.70 -19.37 -28.72
C VAL A 646 -15.43 -19.16 -30.19
N LYS A 647 -14.55 -19.99 -30.75
CA LYS A 647 -14.31 -20.09 -32.19
C LYS A 647 -15.13 -21.23 -32.74
N TYR A 648 -15.84 -20.98 -33.85
CA TYR A 648 -16.64 -22.00 -34.53
C TYR A 648 -16.03 -22.37 -35.88
N ARG A 649 -16.04 -23.67 -36.20
CA ARG A 649 -15.71 -24.21 -37.52
C ARG A 649 -16.88 -25.06 -38.00
N LYS A 650 -17.45 -24.74 -39.17
CA LYS A 650 -18.65 -25.44 -39.70
C LYS A 650 -19.80 -25.53 -38.68
N ASN A 651 -20.06 -24.44 -37.94
CA ASN A 651 -21.09 -24.33 -36.89
C ASN A 651 -20.91 -25.27 -35.68
N ARG A 652 -19.72 -25.86 -35.52
CA ARG A 652 -19.30 -26.62 -34.34
C ARG A 652 -18.22 -25.85 -33.60
N VAL A 653 -18.17 -26.01 -32.28
CA VAL A 653 -17.15 -25.42 -31.42
C VAL A 653 -15.78 -26.02 -31.76
N ASP A 654 -14.83 -25.16 -32.13
CA ASP A 654 -13.45 -25.51 -32.54
C ASP A 654 -12.44 -25.18 -31.44
N GLN A 655 -12.69 -24.10 -30.69
CA GLN A 655 -11.84 -23.64 -29.60
C GLN A 655 -12.65 -22.81 -28.62
N ILE A 656 -12.33 -22.92 -27.33
CA ILE A 656 -12.96 -22.14 -26.26
C ILE A 656 -11.89 -21.52 -25.37
N ILE A 657 -12.08 -20.25 -25.03
CA ILE A 657 -11.25 -19.49 -24.10
C ILE A 657 -12.15 -18.96 -22.99
N LEU A 658 -11.84 -19.28 -21.74
CA LEU A 658 -12.57 -18.81 -20.55
C LEU A 658 -11.73 -17.77 -19.80
N GLN A 659 -12.32 -16.65 -19.39
CA GLN A 659 -11.65 -15.54 -18.69
C GLN A 659 -12.41 -15.07 -17.46
#